data_AF-A0A3D5M1T6-F1
#
_entry.id   AF-A0A3D5M1T6-F1
#
_cell.length_a   1.000
_cell.length_b   1.000
_cell.length_c   1.000
_cell.angle_alpha   90.00
_cell.angle_beta   90.00
_cell.angle_gamma   90.00
#
_symmetry.space_group_name_H-M   'P 1'
#
loop_
_entity.id
_entity.type
_entity.pdbx_description
1 polymer ?
#
loop_
_entity_poly.entity_id
_entity_poly.type
_entity_poly.pdbx_seq_one_letter_code
_entity_poly.pdbx_strand_id
1 'polypeptide(L)'
;MRNSKSSTLSLRPRSLFMVSLFMVSLILTLLCPAFVSSTPLSSSALEAAESKDEFSALKVGDRVRVVLRRGGRYEGEVVEKSGESISIKHKFGTAKVTRQECLEWERFKTIPEQYEERSESCKTANDWCDLGDWALEQGEVDLSKQAFRKATEVQSNNSRARKALGEIEYEGKWMPLEEAMKAQGKELYGGEWLTAEEIAQREEDDSAAQRAESLKGRDAYVEELRGRAWAEVEPLVTPHYVVFCNSTEENAQYYADVMESLYKAYDKVFIEKFWPRKFRKSPRSEVFIHANHQQFMDWTGNGPGIGGFYNLLRQDVTGYHGSFGSTGSTEEVLAHEGTHQFEGMIFRSLRYLPIWFVEGLAVYFGDGSKISRRKVEINQIPRDRLVGLQQAIEDGSYCDLKKLLRVPQQRFGGFFYGHAWGILYWCIYGNQAPVKAWTTKENTGGKILEDWLYHVQDMDSNCDYEKEALFFEELITRHTGQTIEEWEEEYKAWILKLPVEEIGRKRGREFSSEAIKIETTKPAGWRWEKSGGLFSDEVVASLSTGSKKRRVSTYAWPNWQHAELNEEYARSLIGNIFRDTEYIEVLAEKQMGGNPMMVAVFDGKRVLGVGENNTPELGEIRRYAVGFFGSPDKIYGNVFECDAADWDEARKYFEEYTAKFKYTG
;
A
#
# COMPACT_ATOMS: atom_id res chain seq x y z
N MET A 1 52.71 19.21 22.66
CA MET A 1 53.61 19.62 21.56
C MET A 1 52.75 19.89 20.32
N ARG A 2 52.83 21.11 19.77
CA ARG A 2 52.40 21.65 18.44
C ARG A 2 51.04 21.17 17.88
N ASN A 3 50.00 22.03 17.88
CA ASN A 3 49.54 22.91 16.77
C ASN A 3 48.99 22.12 15.56
N SER A 4 47.84 22.40 14.94
CA SER A 4 46.95 23.58 14.93
C SER A 4 45.59 23.24 14.27
N LYS A 5 44.56 24.01 14.65
CA LYS A 5 43.24 24.14 14.00
C LYS A 5 43.34 24.52 12.51
N SER A 6 42.36 24.12 11.69
CA SER A 6 41.63 25.06 10.81
C SER A 6 40.35 24.47 10.24
N SER A 7 39.31 25.28 10.37
CA SER A 7 37.95 25.28 9.83
C SER A 7 37.84 25.38 8.31
N THR A 8 36.66 25.01 7.77
CA THR A 8 35.84 25.67 6.70
C THR A 8 34.87 24.62 6.11
N LEU A 9 33.74 24.90 5.45
CA LEU A 9 32.70 25.92 5.48
C LEU A 9 31.54 25.32 4.64
N SER A 10 30.30 25.73 4.90
CA SER A 10 29.05 25.28 4.26
C SER A 10 28.99 25.47 2.74
N LEU A 11 28.12 24.71 2.04
CA LEU A 11 27.22 25.23 0.99
C LEU A 11 26.06 24.24 0.67
N ARG A 12 24.84 24.79 0.58
CA ARG A 12 23.58 24.14 0.16
C ARG A 12 23.52 24.00 -1.37
N PRO A 13 22.62 23.14 -1.92
CA PRO A 13 22.08 23.35 -3.27
C PRO A 13 20.60 23.79 -3.24
N ARG A 14 20.27 24.72 -4.14
CA ARG A 14 18.92 25.12 -4.54
C ARG A 14 18.63 24.58 -5.96
N SER A 15 17.39 24.14 -6.13
CA SER A 15 16.59 23.93 -7.36
C SER A 15 16.97 24.69 -8.62
N LEU A 16 16.74 24.10 -9.80
CA LEU A 16 15.99 24.75 -10.90
C LEU A 16 15.56 23.81 -12.05
N PHE A 17 14.37 24.12 -12.55
CA PHE A 17 13.61 23.59 -13.71
C PHE A 17 14.20 23.99 -15.08
N MET A 18 13.96 23.19 -16.13
CA MET A 18 13.52 23.52 -17.52
C MET A 18 13.79 22.30 -18.43
N VAL A 19 12.81 21.64 -19.07
CA VAL A 19 11.96 22.02 -20.23
C VAL A 19 12.74 22.08 -21.58
N SER A 20 12.46 21.04 -22.41
CA SER A 20 12.22 21.06 -23.86
C SER A 20 13.32 20.97 -24.94
N LEU A 21 12.96 20.13 -25.94
CA LEU A 21 13.11 20.23 -27.41
C LEU A 21 14.28 19.52 -28.16
N PHE A 22 13.88 18.47 -28.89
CA PHE A 22 14.02 18.18 -30.34
C PHE A 22 15.39 18.12 -31.06
N MET A 23 15.59 16.96 -31.73
CA MET A 23 16.18 16.65 -33.06
C MET A 23 17.42 17.40 -33.56
N VAL A 24 18.45 16.64 -33.99
CA VAL A 24 19.03 16.68 -35.36
C VAL A 24 19.78 15.36 -35.65
N SER A 25 19.48 14.73 -36.78
CA SER A 25 20.25 13.65 -37.42
C SER A 25 21.56 14.17 -38.04
N LEU A 26 22.64 13.38 -38.02
CA LEU A 26 23.64 13.44 -39.08
C LEU A 26 24.22 12.06 -39.39
N ILE A 27 24.10 11.71 -40.67
CA ILE A 27 24.59 10.51 -41.35
C ILE A 27 26.07 10.73 -41.72
N LEU A 28 26.92 9.72 -41.48
CA LEU A 28 28.29 9.69 -41.97
C LEU A 28 28.41 8.64 -43.10
N THR A 29 28.67 9.12 -44.31
CA THR A 29 29.02 8.32 -45.49
C THR A 29 30.52 8.20 -45.63
N LEU A 30 31.04 6.99 -45.89
CA LEU A 30 32.41 6.77 -46.38
C LEU A 30 32.39 5.95 -47.69
N LEU A 31 32.95 6.62 -48.70
CA LEU A 31 33.46 6.25 -50.02
C LEU A 31 33.84 4.78 -50.32
N CYS A 32 33.47 4.32 -51.53
CA CYS A 32 34.42 3.79 -52.54
C CYS A 32 33.74 3.61 -53.94
N PRO A 33 34.51 3.59 -55.05
CA PRO A 33 34.10 4.21 -56.33
C PRO A 33 33.59 3.26 -57.42
N ALA A 34 32.98 3.89 -58.43
CA ALA A 34 32.42 3.33 -59.65
C ALA A 34 33.44 2.70 -60.61
N PHE A 35 33.00 1.65 -61.31
CA PHE A 35 33.51 1.28 -62.63
C PHE A 35 32.39 1.43 -63.65
N VAL A 36 32.69 2.19 -64.69
CA VAL A 36 31.86 2.44 -65.87
C VAL A 36 32.11 1.32 -66.88
N SER A 37 31.04 0.75 -67.46
CA SER A 37 31.13 0.23 -68.83
C SER A 37 29.82 0.53 -69.57
N SER A 38 29.99 1.28 -70.65
CA SER A 38 29.00 1.72 -71.60
C SER A 38 28.80 0.67 -72.69
N THR A 39 27.56 0.36 -73.05
CA THR A 39 27.19 -0.17 -74.38
C THR A 39 25.85 0.42 -74.83
N PRO A 40 25.62 0.56 -76.15
CA PRO A 40 24.87 1.68 -76.72
C PRO A 40 23.38 1.43 -76.92
N LEU A 41 22.62 2.52 -77.00
CA LEU A 41 21.25 2.53 -77.52
C LEU A 41 21.21 1.91 -78.92
N SER A 42 20.36 0.89 -79.09
CA SER A 42 19.83 0.53 -80.40
C SER A 42 18.37 0.98 -80.49
N SER A 43 18.09 1.66 -81.58
CA SER A 43 16.78 2.15 -82.00
C SER A 43 15.83 0.98 -82.28
N SER A 44 14.90 0.73 -81.37
CA SER A 44 13.65 0.02 -81.66
C SER A 44 12.52 0.51 -80.74
N ALA A 45 12.42 1.82 -80.58
CA ALA A 45 11.24 2.46 -80.04
C ALA A 45 10.36 2.94 -81.20
N LEU A 46 9.56 2.04 -81.78
CA LEU A 46 8.33 2.37 -82.55
C LEU A 46 7.71 1.11 -83.18
N GLU A 47 7.38 0.09 -82.37
CA GLU A 47 6.44 -0.97 -82.79
C GLU A 47 6.04 -1.82 -81.56
N ALA A 48 4.96 -1.44 -80.88
CA ALA A 48 4.05 -2.28 -80.08
C ALA A 48 3.20 -1.38 -79.16
N ALA A 49 2.27 -0.65 -79.77
CA ALA A 49 1.02 -0.36 -79.06
C ALA A 49 0.20 -1.65 -79.01
N GLU A 50 -0.54 -1.84 -77.91
CA GLU A 50 -1.36 -3.01 -77.54
C GLU A 50 -0.66 -4.12 -76.74
N SER A 51 -0.25 -3.82 -75.51
CA SER A 51 -0.32 -4.81 -74.43
C SER A 51 -1.61 -4.58 -73.63
N LYS A 52 -2.36 -5.66 -73.39
CA LYS A 52 -3.49 -5.67 -72.46
C LYS A 52 -3.01 -5.11 -71.12
N ASP A 53 -3.59 -4.01 -70.70
CA ASP A 53 -3.22 -3.38 -69.45
C ASP A 53 -3.81 -4.19 -68.28
N GLU A 54 -3.02 -5.12 -67.75
CA GLU A 54 -3.40 -6.00 -66.64
C GLU A 54 -3.64 -5.25 -65.31
N PHE A 55 -3.55 -3.92 -65.28
CA PHE A 55 -3.84 -3.11 -64.10
C PHE A 55 -5.28 -3.32 -63.61
N SER A 56 -6.19 -3.55 -64.57
CA SER A 56 -7.58 -3.92 -64.31
C SER A 56 -7.74 -5.32 -63.71
N ALA A 57 -6.73 -6.19 -63.78
CA ALA A 57 -6.74 -7.54 -63.21
C ALA A 57 -6.25 -7.63 -61.75
N LEU A 58 -5.59 -6.57 -61.23
CA LEU A 58 -5.17 -6.52 -59.82
C LEU A 58 -6.34 -6.77 -58.85
N LYS A 59 -6.12 -7.49 -57.77
CA LYS A 59 -7.14 -7.79 -56.74
C LYS A 59 -6.71 -7.24 -55.40
N VAL A 60 -7.66 -7.09 -54.49
CA VAL A 60 -7.36 -6.84 -53.07
C VAL A 60 -6.53 -8.01 -52.54
N GLY A 61 -5.43 -7.71 -51.86
CA GLY A 61 -4.41 -8.66 -51.39
C GLY A 61 -3.17 -8.79 -52.30
N ASP A 62 -3.22 -8.29 -53.55
CA ASP A 62 -2.04 -8.29 -54.42
C ASP A 62 -0.96 -7.34 -53.90
N ARG A 63 0.31 -7.75 -54.01
CA ARG A 63 1.44 -6.84 -53.76
C ARG A 63 1.98 -6.26 -55.05
N VAL A 64 2.10 -4.94 -55.06
CA VAL A 64 2.45 -4.18 -56.24
C VAL A 64 3.54 -3.16 -55.94
N ARG A 65 4.40 -2.93 -56.93
CA ARG A 65 5.28 -1.78 -56.99
C ARG A 65 4.78 -0.88 -58.10
N VAL A 66 4.47 0.36 -57.76
CA VAL A 66 3.89 1.34 -58.68
C VAL A 66 4.77 2.59 -58.72
N VAL A 67 5.08 3.05 -59.91
CA VAL A 67 5.79 4.30 -60.19
C VAL A 67 4.79 5.27 -60.81
N LEU A 68 4.63 6.45 -60.21
CA LEU A 68 3.75 7.50 -60.72
C LEU A 68 4.45 8.37 -61.76
N ARG A 69 3.67 8.93 -62.69
CA ARG A 69 4.15 9.89 -63.70
C ARG A 69 4.77 11.15 -63.09
N ARG A 70 4.39 11.49 -61.85
CA ARG A 70 4.94 12.62 -61.07
C ARG A 70 6.15 12.25 -60.22
N GLY A 71 6.72 11.06 -60.41
CA GLY A 71 7.97 10.61 -59.77
C GLY A 71 7.82 9.86 -58.44
N GLY A 72 6.62 9.81 -57.85
CA GLY A 72 6.35 9.03 -56.63
C GLY A 72 6.45 7.52 -56.85
N ARG A 73 6.89 6.76 -55.83
CA ARG A 73 6.92 5.29 -55.87
C ARG A 73 6.24 4.71 -54.65
N TYR A 74 5.37 3.73 -54.87
CA TYR A 74 4.68 2.99 -53.81
C TYR A 74 4.96 1.51 -53.96
N GLU A 75 5.33 0.87 -52.87
CA GLU A 75 5.46 -0.58 -52.78
C GLU A 75 4.65 -1.04 -51.57
N GLY A 76 3.70 -1.92 -51.81
CA GLY A 76 2.76 -2.33 -50.76
C GLY A 76 1.66 -3.25 -51.26
N GLU A 77 0.71 -3.50 -50.38
CA GLU A 77 -0.43 -4.38 -50.64
C GLU A 77 -1.65 -3.57 -51.07
N VAL A 78 -2.36 -4.05 -52.09
CA VAL A 78 -3.63 -3.47 -52.52
C VAL A 78 -4.70 -3.81 -51.48
N VAL A 79 -5.12 -2.82 -50.69
CA VAL A 79 -6.14 -2.99 -49.65
C VAL A 79 -7.55 -2.64 -50.12
N GLU A 80 -7.66 -1.94 -51.24
CA GLU A 80 -8.94 -1.57 -51.84
C GLU A 80 -8.78 -1.43 -53.35
N LYS A 81 -9.81 -1.82 -54.10
CA LYS A 81 -9.91 -1.58 -55.54
C LYS A 81 -11.30 -1.06 -55.89
N SER A 82 -11.34 0.08 -56.57
CA SER A 82 -12.58 0.72 -57.01
C SER A 82 -12.39 1.28 -58.41
N GLY A 83 -13.03 0.64 -59.40
CA GLY A 83 -12.87 0.95 -60.82
C GLY A 83 -11.41 0.85 -61.27
N GLU A 84 -10.89 1.95 -61.83
CA GLU A 84 -9.50 2.09 -62.29
C GLU A 84 -8.56 2.66 -61.21
N SER A 85 -8.96 2.61 -59.93
CA SER A 85 -8.15 3.05 -58.80
C SER A 85 -7.89 1.93 -57.80
N ILE A 86 -6.67 1.90 -57.26
CA ILE A 86 -6.26 0.99 -56.20
C ILE A 86 -5.74 1.80 -55.01
N SER A 87 -5.99 1.30 -53.80
CA SER A 87 -5.41 1.83 -52.56
C SER A 87 -4.31 0.89 -52.11
N ILE A 88 -3.06 1.39 -52.05
CA ILE A 88 -1.87 0.61 -51.70
C ILE A 88 -1.48 0.96 -50.27
N LYS A 89 -1.53 -0.01 -49.36
CA LYS A 89 -1.02 0.11 -47.99
C LYS A 89 0.49 -0.12 -48.01
N HIS A 90 1.24 0.92 -47.67
CA HIS A 90 2.70 0.91 -47.60
C HIS A 90 3.17 1.39 -46.22
N LYS A 91 4.50 1.41 -46.00
CA LYS A 91 5.11 1.68 -44.69
C LYS A 91 4.78 3.04 -44.04
N PHE A 92 4.23 4.00 -44.77
CA PHE A 92 3.91 5.35 -44.27
C PHE A 92 2.41 5.70 -44.34
N GLY A 93 1.55 4.73 -44.65
CA GLY A 93 0.11 4.95 -44.79
C GLY A 93 -0.47 4.26 -46.02
N THR A 94 -1.67 4.69 -46.42
CA THR A 94 -2.37 4.15 -47.60
C THR A 94 -2.39 5.21 -48.69
N ALA A 95 -1.89 4.86 -49.87
CA ALA A 95 -1.86 5.74 -51.04
C ALA A 95 -2.85 5.26 -52.09
N LYS A 96 -3.75 6.15 -52.53
CA LYS A 96 -4.66 5.87 -53.64
C LYS A 96 -3.97 6.23 -54.96
N VAL A 97 -3.95 5.29 -55.89
CA VAL A 97 -3.34 5.45 -57.21
C VAL A 97 -4.36 5.10 -58.28
N THR A 98 -4.58 6.02 -59.22
CA THR A 98 -5.39 5.75 -60.41
C THR A 98 -4.53 5.25 -61.56
N ARG A 99 -5.13 4.53 -62.51
CA ARG A 99 -4.41 4.04 -63.69
C ARG A 99 -3.73 5.17 -64.48
N GLN A 100 -4.37 6.33 -64.60
CA GLN A 100 -3.84 7.48 -65.35
C GLN A 100 -2.57 8.06 -64.70
N GLU A 101 -2.48 8.01 -63.38
CA GLU A 101 -1.33 8.51 -62.61
C GLU A 101 -0.16 7.53 -62.62
N CYS A 102 -0.43 6.25 -62.88
CA CYS A 102 0.55 5.18 -62.96
C CYS A 102 1.37 5.25 -64.26
N LEU A 103 2.68 5.41 -64.13
CA LEU A 103 3.64 5.33 -65.23
C LEU A 103 4.01 3.87 -65.51
N GLU A 104 4.44 3.16 -64.47
CA GLU A 104 4.85 1.75 -64.52
C GLU A 104 4.32 1.05 -63.27
N TRP A 105 3.94 -0.22 -63.40
CA TRP A 105 3.60 -1.05 -62.27
C TRP A 105 4.02 -2.50 -62.51
N GLU A 106 4.33 -3.20 -61.44
CA GLU A 106 4.57 -4.64 -61.43
C GLU A 106 3.85 -5.28 -60.24
N ARG A 107 3.25 -6.46 -60.46
CA ARG A 107 2.76 -7.33 -59.40
C ARG A 107 3.88 -8.30 -59.03
N PHE A 108 4.14 -8.47 -57.74
CA PHE A 108 5.06 -9.49 -57.25
C PHE A 108 4.34 -10.45 -56.31
N LYS A 109 4.82 -11.69 -56.28
CA LYS A 109 4.20 -12.77 -55.52
C LYS A 109 4.25 -12.49 -54.02
N THR A 110 3.13 -12.67 -53.34
CA THR A 110 3.04 -12.67 -51.88
C THR A 110 3.78 -13.88 -51.29
N ILE A 111 4.11 -13.84 -49.98
CA ILE A 111 4.78 -14.97 -49.32
C ILE A 111 3.93 -16.26 -49.39
N PRO A 112 2.59 -16.23 -49.19
CA PRO A 112 1.75 -17.41 -49.40
C PRO A 112 1.76 -17.95 -50.84
N GLU A 113 1.81 -17.09 -51.85
CA GLU A 113 1.90 -17.55 -53.26
C GLU A 113 3.25 -18.18 -53.59
N GLN A 114 4.34 -17.61 -53.05
CA GLN A 114 5.66 -18.21 -53.17
C GLN A 114 5.75 -19.53 -52.40
N TYR A 115 5.06 -19.63 -51.26
CA TYR A 115 4.96 -20.87 -50.48
C TYR A 115 4.24 -21.95 -51.27
N GLU A 116 3.07 -21.64 -51.86
CA GLU A 116 2.29 -22.59 -52.66
C GLU A 116 3.10 -23.14 -53.84
N GLU A 117 3.72 -22.26 -54.62
CA GLU A 117 4.55 -22.66 -55.78
C GLU A 117 5.75 -23.52 -55.36
N ARG A 118 6.43 -23.16 -54.25
CA ARG A 118 7.53 -23.99 -53.73
C ARG A 118 7.01 -25.33 -53.24
N SER A 119 5.82 -25.39 -52.65
CA SER A 119 5.19 -26.61 -52.15
C SER A 119 4.88 -27.62 -53.27
N GLU A 120 4.55 -27.16 -54.49
CA GLU A 120 4.33 -28.03 -55.65
C GLU A 120 5.58 -28.86 -56.01
N SER A 121 6.76 -28.35 -55.69
CA SER A 121 8.03 -29.01 -55.93
C SER A 121 8.48 -29.96 -54.80
N CYS A 122 7.83 -29.89 -53.63
CA CYS A 122 8.19 -30.70 -52.46
C CYS A 122 7.68 -32.14 -52.59
N LYS A 123 8.59 -33.11 -52.69
CA LYS A 123 8.24 -34.54 -52.86
C LYS A 123 8.71 -35.40 -51.71
N THR A 124 9.78 -35.00 -51.04
CA THR A 124 10.36 -35.69 -49.89
C THR A 124 10.11 -34.93 -48.61
N ALA A 125 10.21 -35.60 -47.47
CA ALA A 125 10.09 -34.94 -46.17
C ALA A 125 11.16 -33.85 -45.96
N ASN A 126 12.33 -33.96 -46.60
CA ASN A 126 13.36 -32.92 -46.55
C ASN A 126 12.95 -31.67 -47.35
N ASP A 127 12.34 -31.84 -48.52
CA ASP A 127 11.85 -30.70 -49.30
C ASP A 127 10.78 -29.91 -48.53
N TRP A 128 9.92 -30.61 -47.80
CA TRP A 128 8.93 -30.00 -46.91
C TRP A 128 9.57 -29.32 -45.69
N CYS A 129 10.63 -29.89 -45.11
CA CYS A 129 11.39 -29.24 -44.05
C CYS A 129 12.09 -27.96 -44.53
N ASP A 130 12.71 -28.00 -45.71
CA ASP A 130 13.39 -26.83 -46.31
C ASP A 130 12.39 -25.70 -46.62
N LEU A 131 11.18 -26.06 -47.07
CA LEU A 131 10.08 -25.10 -47.22
C LEU A 131 9.62 -24.51 -45.87
N GLY A 132 9.57 -25.34 -44.83
CA GLY A 132 9.23 -24.91 -43.47
C GLY A 132 10.23 -23.93 -42.87
N ASP A 133 11.53 -24.19 -43.06
CA ASP A 133 12.59 -23.29 -42.63
C ASP A 133 12.56 -21.98 -43.41
N TRP A 134 12.37 -22.03 -44.73
CA TRP A 134 12.20 -20.82 -45.54
C TRP A 134 11.01 -19.97 -45.08
N ALA A 135 9.84 -20.59 -44.83
CA ALA A 135 8.67 -19.87 -44.35
C ALA A 135 8.91 -19.19 -42.99
N LEU A 136 9.68 -19.85 -42.10
CA LEU A 136 10.10 -19.30 -40.82
C LEU A 136 11.04 -18.09 -41.00
N GLU A 137 12.00 -18.18 -41.92
CA GLU A 137 12.89 -17.06 -42.27
C GLU A 137 12.13 -15.84 -42.81
N GLN A 138 10.98 -16.05 -43.48
CA GLN A 138 10.10 -14.97 -43.93
C GLN A 138 9.15 -14.44 -42.84
N GLY A 139 9.18 -15.00 -41.62
CA GLY A 139 8.34 -14.61 -40.49
C GLY A 139 6.94 -15.24 -40.49
N GLU A 140 6.65 -16.18 -41.38
CA GLU A 140 5.34 -16.84 -41.52
C GLU A 140 5.29 -18.15 -40.71
N VAL A 141 5.09 -18.01 -39.40
CA VAL A 141 5.13 -19.13 -38.44
C VAL A 141 4.06 -20.20 -38.74
N ASP A 142 2.87 -19.80 -39.18
CA ASP A 142 1.78 -20.74 -39.46
C ASP A 142 2.04 -21.56 -40.72
N LEU A 143 2.59 -20.96 -41.78
CA LEU A 143 2.99 -21.66 -43.01
C LEU A 143 4.17 -22.60 -42.74
N SER A 144 5.11 -22.17 -41.91
CA SER A 144 6.22 -23.00 -41.45
C SER A 144 5.72 -24.28 -40.74
N LYS A 145 4.82 -24.14 -39.77
CA LYS A 145 4.19 -25.28 -39.09
C LYS A 145 3.42 -26.19 -40.05
N GLN A 146 2.73 -25.65 -41.05
CA GLN A 146 2.03 -26.44 -42.06
C GLN A 146 3.00 -27.29 -42.89
N ALA A 147 4.15 -26.73 -43.29
CA ALA A 147 5.16 -27.45 -44.05
C ALA A 147 5.79 -28.58 -43.22
N PHE A 148 6.11 -28.32 -41.94
CA PHE A 148 6.62 -29.36 -41.05
C PHE A 148 5.59 -30.46 -40.77
N ARG A 149 4.29 -30.15 -40.66
CA ARG A 149 3.23 -31.18 -40.59
C ARG A 149 3.18 -32.03 -41.86
N LYS A 150 3.33 -31.42 -43.04
CA LYS A 150 3.42 -32.17 -44.31
C LYS A 150 4.66 -33.06 -44.36
N ALA A 151 5.79 -32.60 -43.83
CA ALA A 151 6.98 -33.43 -43.70
C ALA A 151 6.75 -34.66 -42.81
N THR A 152 5.99 -34.54 -41.71
CA THR A 152 5.65 -35.69 -40.84
C THR A 152 4.59 -36.62 -41.45
N GLU A 153 3.71 -36.12 -42.32
CA GLU A 153 2.81 -36.98 -43.12
C GLU A 153 3.59 -37.85 -44.12
N VAL A 154 4.63 -37.29 -44.76
CA VAL A 154 5.48 -38.01 -45.73
C VAL A 154 6.44 -38.98 -45.04
N GLN A 155 7.06 -38.55 -43.93
CA GLN A 155 7.93 -39.38 -43.11
C GLN A 155 7.60 -39.19 -41.64
N SER A 156 6.84 -40.14 -41.10
CA SER A 156 6.31 -40.08 -39.74
C SER A 156 7.36 -39.99 -38.64
N ASN A 157 8.62 -40.36 -38.87
CA ASN A 157 9.71 -40.25 -37.89
C ASN A 157 10.74 -39.15 -38.24
N ASN A 158 10.39 -38.17 -39.09
CA ASN A 158 11.30 -37.10 -39.47
C ASN A 158 11.64 -36.21 -38.26
N SER A 159 12.85 -36.37 -37.71
CA SER A 159 13.31 -35.68 -36.50
C SER A 159 13.34 -34.15 -36.66
N ARG A 160 13.67 -33.64 -37.85
CA ARG A 160 13.75 -32.18 -38.12
C ARG A 160 12.36 -31.54 -38.05
N ALA A 161 11.38 -32.13 -38.76
CA ALA A 161 10.01 -31.65 -38.77
C ALA A 161 9.36 -31.71 -37.38
N ARG A 162 9.52 -32.83 -36.66
CA ARG A 162 8.92 -33.00 -35.33
C ARG A 162 9.51 -32.07 -34.28
N LYS A 163 10.83 -31.88 -34.28
CA LYS A 163 11.49 -30.88 -33.42
C LYS A 163 10.99 -29.46 -33.72
N ALA A 164 10.83 -29.11 -35.00
CA ALA A 164 10.30 -27.81 -35.40
C ALA A 164 8.83 -27.60 -35.00
N LEU A 165 8.06 -28.68 -34.82
CA LEU A 165 6.70 -28.65 -34.26
C LEU A 165 6.66 -28.61 -32.72
N GLY A 166 7.82 -28.64 -32.05
CA GLY A 166 7.91 -28.66 -30.58
C GLY A 166 7.65 -30.04 -29.96
N GLU A 167 7.79 -31.10 -30.75
CA GLU A 167 7.68 -32.48 -30.28
C GLU A 167 9.06 -33.05 -29.94
N ILE A 168 9.08 -33.96 -28.96
CA ILE A 168 10.28 -34.72 -28.60
C ILE A 168 9.99 -36.22 -28.61
N GLU A 169 11.03 -37.01 -28.86
CA GLU A 169 10.96 -38.46 -28.80
C GLU A 169 11.17 -38.92 -27.35
N TYR A 170 10.17 -39.58 -26.79
CA TYR A 170 10.20 -40.18 -25.46
C TYR A 170 9.65 -41.60 -25.52
N GLU A 171 10.41 -42.58 -25.02
CA GLU A 171 10.10 -44.01 -25.07
C GLU A 171 9.70 -44.53 -26.48
N GLY A 172 10.37 -44.03 -27.53
CA GLY A 172 10.14 -44.44 -28.92
C GLY A 172 8.84 -43.88 -29.54
N LYS A 173 8.18 -42.92 -28.88
CA LYS A 173 7.04 -42.17 -29.41
C LYS A 173 7.34 -40.68 -29.45
N TRP A 174 6.91 -40.04 -30.52
CA TRP A 174 6.96 -38.58 -30.63
C TRP A 174 5.71 -37.99 -30.01
N MET A 175 5.90 -37.06 -29.08
CA MET A 175 4.81 -36.37 -28.39
C MET A 175 5.17 -34.91 -28.09
N PRO A 176 4.19 -34.03 -27.86
CA PRO A 176 4.45 -32.64 -27.47
C PRO A 176 5.35 -32.56 -26.24
N LEU A 177 6.22 -31.53 -26.19
CA LEU A 177 7.15 -31.32 -25.07
C LEU A 177 6.46 -31.39 -23.69
N GLU A 178 5.31 -30.75 -23.53
CA GLU A 178 4.55 -30.76 -22.27
C GLU A 178 4.06 -32.16 -21.88
N GLU A 179 3.60 -32.96 -22.84
CA GLU A 179 3.17 -34.34 -22.58
C GLU A 179 4.35 -35.24 -22.24
N ALA A 180 5.48 -35.08 -22.94
CA ALA A 180 6.71 -35.81 -22.65
C ALA A 180 7.29 -35.48 -21.27
N MET A 181 7.25 -34.20 -20.88
CA MET A 181 7.72 -33.76 -19.55
C MET A 181 6.80 -34.27 -18.44
N LYS A 182 5.47 -34.23 -18.64
CA LYS A 182 4.51 -34.85 -17.71
C LYS A 182 4.72 -36.36 -17.59
N ALA A 183 4.98 -37.06 -18.69
CA ALA A 183 5.29 -38.49 -18.68
C ALA A 183 6.59 -38.81 -17.92
N GLN A 184 7.53 -37.86 -17.86
CA GLN A 184 8.74 -37.92 -17.04
C GLN A 184 8.52 -37.50 -15.57
N GLY A 185 7.28 -37.22 -15.16
CA GLY A 185 6.95 -36.75 -13.81
C GLY A 185 7.37 -35.30 -13.53
N LYS A 186 7.57 -34.50 -14.58
CA LYS A 186 7.96 -33.09 -14.49
C LYS A 186 6.81 -32.15 -14.81
N GLU A 187 6.78 -31.02 -14.14
CA GLU A 187 5.84 -29.92 -14.29
C GLU A 187 6.59 -28.60 -14.48
N LEU A 188 5.97 -27.65 -15.19
CA LEU A 188 6.57 -26.35 -15.47
C LEU A 188 6.42 -25.44 -14.25
N TYR A 189 7.52 -25.15 -13.56
CA TYR A 189 7.59 -24.28 -12.39
C TYR A 189 8.68 -23.23 -12.59
N GLY A 190 8.34 -21.94 -12.43
CA GLY A 190 9.30 -20.84 -12.60
C GLY A 190 9.90 -20.67 -14.00
N GLY A 191 9.32 -21.31 -15.03
CA GLY A 191 9.85 -21.35 -16.40
C GLY A 191 10.77 -22.55 -16.69
N GLU A 192 10.96 -23.44 -15.72
CA GLU A 192 11.76 -24.67 -15.84
C GLU A 192 10.89 -25.92 -15.63
N TRP A 193 11.26 -27.04 -16.24
CA TRP A 193 10.55 -28.32 -16.05
C TRP A 193 11.19 -29.09 -14.89
N LEU A 194 10.50 -29.14 -13.76
CA LEU A 194 10.97 -29.70 -12.49
C LEU A 194 10.08 -30.87 -12.06
N THR A 195 10.65 -31.86 -11.39
CA THR A 195 9.89 -32.93 -10.71
C THR A 195 9.13 -32.37 -9.50
N ALA A 196 8.11 -33.09 -9.03
CA ALA A 196 7.37 -32.68 -7.83
C ALA A 196 8.27 -32.50 -6.58
N GLU A 197 9.34 -33.30 -6.45
CA GLU A 197 10.32 -33.17 -5.37
C GLU A 197 11.20 -31.92 -5.54
N GLU A 198 11.65 -31.62 -6.76
CA GLU A 198 12.40 -30.39 -7.06
C GLU A 198 11.55 -29.12 -6.88
N ILE A 199 10.25 -29.18 -7.22
CA ILE A 199 9.30 -28.09 -6.96
C ILE A 199 9.15 -27.89 -5.45
N ALA A 200 8.91 -28.96 -4.70
CA ALA A 200 8.79 -28.89 -3.24
C ALA A 200 10.07 -28.34 -2.59
N GLN A 201 11.24 -28.78 -3.03
CA GLN A 201 12.52 -28.26 -2.55
C GLN A 201 12.69 -26.79 -2.91
N ARG A 202 12.30 -26.37 -4.12
CA ARG A 202 12.41 -24.97 -4.54
C ARG A 202 11.46 -24.08 -3.75
N GLU A 203 10.24 -24.54 -3.52
CA GLU A 203 9.27 -23.88 -2.64
C GLU A 203 9.79 -23.78 -1.20
N GLU A 204 10.44 -24.83 -0.69
CA GLU A 204 11.07 -24.83 0.62
C GLU A 204 12.26 -23.85 0.69
N ASP A 205 13.13 -23.83 -0.31
CA ASP A 205 14.28 -22.91 -0.40
C ASP A 205 13.82 -21.46 -0.52
N ASP A 206 12.86 -21.19 -1.40
CA ASP A 206 12.26 -19.86 -1.58
C ASP A 206 11.52 -19.44 -0.30
N SER A 207 10.82 -20.36 0.37
CA SER A 207 10.20 -20.14 1.67
C SER A 207 11.22 -19.87 2.76
N ALA A 208 12.34 -20.58 2.79
CA ALA A 208 13.41 -20.40 3.77
C ALA A 208 14.12 -19.06 3.57
N ALA A 209 14.36 -18.66 2.32
CA ALA A 209 14.92 -17.35 1.99
C ALA A 209 13.96 -16.21 2.37
N GLN A 210 12.67 -16.35 2.07
CA GLN A 210 11.64 -15.39 2.48
C GLN A 210 11.52 -15.31 4.00
N ARG A 211 11.57 -16.45 4.69
CA ARG A 211 11.59 -16.52 6.16
C ARG A 211 12.82 -15.78 6.71
N ALA A 212 14.01 -16.07 6.21
CA ALA A 212 15.26 -15.42 6.65
C ALA A 212 15.23 -13.90 6.45
N GLU A 213 14.67 -13.41 5.33
CA GLU A 213 14.51 -11.98 5.11
C GLU A 213 13.41 -11.38 6.01
N SER A 214 12.29 -12.07 6.23
CA SER A 214 11.19 -11.60 7.11
C SER A 214 11.56 -11.57 8.61
N LEU A 215 12.55 -12.38 9.01
CA LEU A 215 13.05 -12.45 10.39
C LEU A 215 14.33 -11.62 10.57
N LYS A 216 14.76 -10.88 9.54
CA LYS A 216 15.96 -10.05 9.61
C LYS A 216 15.76 -8.92 10.61
N GLY A 217 16.73 -8.73 11.51
CA GLY A 217 16.60 -7.76 12.60
C GLY A 217 15.74 -8.23 13.78
N ARG A 218 15.08 -9.39 13.68
CA ARG A 218 14.35 -10.01 14.79
C ARG A 218 15.23 -10.19 16.02
N ASP A 219 16.43 -10.74 15.86
CA ASP A 219 17.31 -11.01 17.00
C ASP A 219 17.72 -9.71 17.70
N ALA A 220 18.07 -8.66 16.95
CA ALA A 220 18.39 -7.36 17.51
C ALA A 220 17.20 -6.77 18.28
N TYR A 221 16.00 -6.84 17.71
CA TYR A 221 14.78 -6.37 18.36
C TYR A 221 14.39 -7.23 19.57
N VAL A 222 14.63 -8.54 19.54
CA VAL A 222 14.45 -9.42 20.71
C VAL A 222 15.40 -9.03 21.84
N GLU A 223 16.64 -8.64 21.54
CA GLU A 223 17.56 -8.10 22.55
C GLU A 223 17.06 -6.76 23.12
N GLU A 224 16.49 -5.88 22.30
CA GLU A 224 15.83 -4.65 22.76
C GLU A 224 14.70 -4.92 23.74
N LEU A 225 13.88 -5.95 23.46
CA LEU A 225 12.72 -6.34 24.26
C LEU A 225 13.09 -7.13 25.51
N ARG A 226 14.20 -7.87 25.51
CA ARG A 226 14.70 -8.58 26.71
C ARG A 226 14.94 -7.59 27.84
N GLY A 227 15.53 -6.46 27.49
CA GLY A 227 15.89 -5.41 28.44
C GLY A 227 16.96 -5.83 29.44
N ARG A 228 17.24 -4.91 30.36
CA ARG A 228 18.25 -4.99 31.42
C ARG A 228 17.56 -4.85 32.78
N ALA A 229 18.21 -5.32 33.83
CA ALA A 229 17.71 -5.12 35.18
C ALA A 229 17.76 -3.62 35.54
N TRP A 230 16.69 -3.07 36.12
CA TRP A 230 16.62 -1.65 36.48
C TRP A 230 17.77 -1.18 37.39
N ALA A 231 18.35 -2.07 38.20
CA ALA A 231 19.50 -1.77 39.05
C ALA A 231 20.80 -1.48 38.26
N GLU A 232 20.87 -1.89 36.99
CA GLU A 232 22.00 -1.69 36.09
C GLU A 232 21.75 -0.53 35.10
N VAL A 233 20.56 0.07 35.13
CA VAL A 233 20.16 1.12 34.19
C VAL A 233 20.63 2.48 34.70
N GLU A 234 21.63 3.02 34.03
CA GLU A 234 22.06 4.41 34.23
C GLU A 234 21.10 5.37 33.50
N PRO A 235 20.57 6.41 34.17
CA PRO A 235 19.66 7.36 33.54
C PRO A 235 20.37 8.29 32.56
N LEU A 236 19.71 8.58 31.45
CA LEU A 236 20.14 9.63 30.52
C LEU A 236 19.58 10.98 30.95
N VAL A 237 20.49 11.90 31.29
CA VAL A 237 20.14 13.26 31.71
C VAL A 237 20.23 14.21 30.53
N THR A 238 19.12 14.87 30.21
CA THR A 238 18.98 15.89 29.16
C THR A 238 18.68 17.26 29.78
N PRO A 239 18.55 18.35 29.01
CA PRO A 239 18.13 19.63 29.56
C PRO A 239 16.82 19.60 30.35
N HIS A 240 15.80 18.87 29.88
CA HIS A 240 14.44 18.87 30.45
C HIS A 240 14.03 17.53 31.07
N TYR A 241 14.75 16.44 30.79
CA TYR A 241 14.35 15.09 31.22
C TYR A 241 15.47 14.29 31.89
N VAL A 242 15.07 13.37 32.76
CA VAL A 242 15.88 12.23 33.22
C VAL A 242 15.19 10.97 32.71
N VAL A 243 15.80 10.29 31.74
CA VAL A 243 15.20 9.13 31.07
C VAL A 243 15.81 7.85 31.61
N PHE A 244 14.97 7.04 32.23
CA PHE A 244 15.24 5.69 32.68
C PHE A 244 14.66 4.73 31.63
N CYS A 245 15.51 4.01 30.91
CA CYS A 245 15.06 3.07 29.89
C CYS A 245 15.82 1.75 30.06
N ASN A 246 15.09 0.68 30.40
CA ASN A 246 15.71 -0.61 30.60
C ASN A 246 15.80 -1.46 29.32
N SER A 247 15.51 -0.90 28.14
CA SER A 247 15.90 -1.47 26.84
C SER A 247 17.40 -1.23 26.58
N THR A 248 17.82 -1.22 25.30
CA THR A 248 19.18 -0.88 24.88
C THR A 248 19.53 0.59 25.13
N GLU A 249 20.82 0.90 25.20
CA GLU A 249 21.31 2.28 25.31
C GLU A 249 20.92 3.13 24.08
N GLU A 250 20.84 2.51 22.91
CA GLU A 250 20.38 3.17 21.69
C GLU A 250 18.91 3.60 21.80
N ASN A 251 18.04 2.72 22.31
CA ASN A 251 16.64 3.05 22.57
C ASN A 251 16.50 4.12 23.66
N ALA A 252 17.30 4.05 24.72
CA ALA A 252 17.33 5.10 25.74
C ALA A 252 17.66 6.48 25.13
N GLN A 253 18.70 6.57 24.29
CA GLN A 253 19.08 7.81 23.61
C GLN A 253 18.03 8.26 22.61
N TYR A 254 17.42 7.31 21.89
CA TYR A 254 16.34 7.59 20.96
C TYR A 254 15.17 8.29 21.65
N TYR A 255 14.67 7.73 22.76
CA TYR A 255 13.54 8.31 23.47
C TYR A 255 13.90 9.61 24.19
N ALA A 256 15.13 9.76 24.68
CA ALA A 256 15.62 11.03 25.19
C ALA A 256 15.56 12.14 24.12
N ASP A 257 15.97 11.83 22.88
CA ASP A 257 15.88 12.76 21.75
C ASP A 257 14.42 13.09 21.38
N VAL A 258 13.52 12.09 21.44
CA VAL A 258 12.07 12.27 21.20
C VAL A 258 11.47 13.22 22.24
N MET A 259 11.66 12.97 23.54
CA MET A 259 11.12 13.81 24.61
C MET A 259 11.61 15.26 24.51
N GLU A 260 12.91 15.46 24.22
CA GLU A 260 13.45 16.80 23.98
C GLU A 260 12.87 17.47 22.72
N SER A 261 12.51 16.70 21.71
CA SER A 261 11.85 17.21 20.50
C SER A 261 10.40 17.59 20.76
N LEU A 262 9.67 16.81 21.57
CA LEU A 262 8.31 17.10 22.03
C LEU A 262 8.29 18.38 22.85
N TYR A 263 9.15 18.50 23.87
CA TYR A 263 9.27 19.71 24.69
C TYR A 263 9.47 20.96 23.83
N LYS A 264 10.41 20.91 22.87
CA LYS A 264 10.67 22.03 21.95
C LYS A 264 9.49 22.35 21.05
N ALA A 265 8.66 21.37 20.70
CA ALA A 265 7.48 21.59 19.89
C ALA A 265 6.37 22.25 20.73
N TYR A 266 6.16 21.78 21.95
CA TYR A 266 5.18 22.33 22.88
C TYR A 266 5.54 23.78 23.27
N ASP A 267 6.78 24.04 23.67
CA ASP A 267 7.28 25.38 24.03
C ASP A 267 7.12 26.41 22.89
N LYS A 268 7.12 25.96 21.62
CA LYS A 268 6.88 26.85 20.47
C LYS A 268 5.43 27.24 20.30
N VAL A 269 4.48 26.39 20.68
CA VAL A 269 3.04 26.64 20.49
C VAL A 269 2.51 27.55 21.60
N PHE A 270 2.97 27.36 22.82
CA PHE A 270 2.54 28.17 23.96
C PHE A 270 3.28 29.51 24.01
N ILE A 271 2.65 30.56 23.45
CA ILE A 271 3.21 31.92 23.46
C ILE A 271 3.19 32.53 24.88
N GLU A 272 4.17 33.38 25.20
CA GLU A 272 4.32 34.02 26.52
C GLU A 272 3.07 34.75 27.02
N LYS A 273 2.29 35.34 26.10
CA LYS A 273 1.03 36.07 26.40
C LYS A 273 0.07 35.23 27.24
N PHE A 274 0.13 33.95 26.94
CA PHE A 274 -0.80 32.94 27.31
C PHE A 274 -0.05 32.14 28.42
N TRP A 275 1.21 31.72 28.23
CA TRP A 275 1.92 30.86 29.18
C TRP A 275 3.18 31.59 29.71
N PRO A 276 3.08 32.45 30.75
CA PRO A 276 4.18 33.29 31.18
C PRO A 276 5.38 32.45 31.67
N ARG A 277 6.57 32.73 31.13
CA ARG A 277 7.86 32.03 31.38
C ARG A 277 8.34 31.99 32.84
N LYS A 278 7.59 32.55 33.80
CA LYS A 278 7.88 32.45 35.24
C LYS A 278 7.95 30.99 35.75
N PHE A 279 7.43 30.03 34.99
CA PHE A 279 7.51 28.60 35.26
C PHE A 279 8.82 27.92 34.76
N ARG A 280 9.79 28.65 34.19
CA ARG A 280 11.05 28.10 33.60
C ARG A 280 12.04 27.40 34.55
N LYS A 281 11.74 27.30 35.84
CA LYS A 281 12.55 26.49 36.78
C LYS A 281 11.79 25.25 37.25
N SER A 282 11.11 24.57 36.33
CA SER A 282 10.64 23.22 36.61
C SER A 282 11.84 22.28 36.73
N PRO A 283 11.83 21.35 37.71
CA PRO A 283 12.81 20.27 37.74
C PRO A 283 12.71 19.46 36.45
N ARG A 284 13.78 18.71 36.14
CA ARG A 284 13.71 17.75 35.03
C ARG A 284 12.64 16.72 35.34
N SER A 285 11.79 16.42 34.36
CA SER A 285 10.79 15.37 34.51
C SER A 285 11.42 14.00 34.30
N GLU A 286 11.03 13.05 35.13
CA GLU A 286 11.45 11.66 34.99
C GLU A 286 10.59 10.96 33.94
N VAL A 287 11.24 10.15 33.11
CA VAL A 287 10.58 9.34 32.08
C VAL A 287 11.05 7.92 32.23
N PHE A 288 10.13 6.99 32.45
CA PHE A 288 10.40 5.56 32.61
C PHE A 288 9.90 4.82 31.37
N ILE A 289 10.80 4.10 30.71
CA ILE A 289 10.52 3.33 29.49
C ILE A 289 10.91 1.89 29.75
N HIS A 290 9.90 1.04 29.86
CA HIS A 290 10.09 -0.40 30.01
C HIS A 290 10.49 -1.03 28.68
N ALA A 291 11.29 -2.08 28.70
CA ALA A 291 11.79 -2.73 27.49
C ALA A 291 10.68 -3.35 26.64
N ASN A 292 9.56 -3.71 27.27
CA ASN A 292 8.39 -4.25 26.61
C ASN A 292 7.12 -4.03 27.46
N HIS A 293 5.96 -4.32 26.87
CA HIS A 293 4.66 -4.12 27.51
C HIS A 293 4.46 -5.00 28.76
N GLN A 294 4.93 -6.26 28.74
CA GLN A 294 4.80 -7.17 29.88
C GLN A 294 5.53 -6.63 31.11
N GLN A 295 6.77 -6.18 30.96
CA GLN A 295 7.54 -5.58 32.06
C GLN A 295 6.90 -4.28 32.58
N PHE A 296 6.25 -3.51 31.70
CA PHE A 296 5.45 -2.35 32.10
C PHE A 296 4.25 -2.77 32.96
N MET A 297 3.49 -3.78 32.53
CA MET A 297 2.35 -4.30 33.31
C MET A 297 2.79 -4.86 34.65
N ASP A 298 3.87 -5.66 34.68
CA ASP A 298 4.40 -6.26 35.90
C ASP A 298 4.86 -5.21 36.91
N TRP A 299 5.45 -4.11 36.44
CA TRP A 299 5.92 -3.02 37.30
C TRP A 299 4.79 -2.12 37.80
N THR A 300 3.84 -1.82 36.93
CA THR A 300 2.82 -0.79 37.19
C THR A 300 1.52 -1.37 37.76
N GLY A 301 1.27 -2.67 37.57
CA GLY A 301 0.01 -3.33 37.88
C GLY A 301 -1.14 -2.97 36.94
N ASN A 302 -0.87 -2.24 35.85
CA ASN A 302 -1.87 -1.83 34.88
C ASN A 302 -2.24 -2.98 33.93
N GLY A 303 -3.44 -2.91 33.37
CA GLY A 303 -3.94 -3.87 32.40
C GLY A 303 -3.44 -3.62 30.97
N PRO A 304 -3.69 -4.56 30.05
CA PRO A 304 -3.13 -4.56 28.69
C PRO A 304 -3.67 -3.46 27.76
N GLY A 305 -4.68 -2.69 28.20
CA GLY A 305 -5.24 -1.58 27.43
C GLY A 305 -4.53 -0.24 27.63
N ILE A 306 -3.46 -0.19 28.43
CA ILE A 306 -2.77 1.05 28.83
C ILE A 306 -1.39 1.11 28.18
N GLY A 307 -1.18 2.07 27.27
CA GLY A 307 0.10 2.27 26.59
C GLY A 307 1.16 2.96 27.47
N GLY A 308 0.70 3.80 28.39
CA GLY A 308 1.51 4.60 29.31
C GLY A 308 0.61 5.46 30.18
N PHE A 309 1.21 6.23 31.08
CA PHE A 309 0.50 7.21 31.90
C PHE A 309 1.44 8.30 32.43
N TYR A 310 0.89 9.48 32.66
CA TYR A 310 1.49 10.53 33.49
C TYR A 310 0.99 10.43 34.94
N ASN A 311 1.92 10.33 35.90
CA ASN A 311 1.56 10.30 37.31
C ASN A 311 1.48 11.71 37.90
N LEU A 312 0.29 12.15 38.28
CA LEU A 312 0.08 13.49 38.87
C LEU A 312 0.85 13.75 40.18
N LEU A 313 1.13 12.71 40.98
CA LEU A 313 1.80 12.85 42.27
C LEU A 313 3.32 12.83 42.14
N ARG A 314 3.85 11.88 41.35
CA ARG A 314 5.29 11.73 41.11
C ARG A 314 5.81 12.66 40.00
N GLN A 315 4.90 13.16 39.16
CA GLN A 315 5.18 14.01 38.01
C GLN A 315 6.11 13.35 36.98
N ASP A 316 5.98 12.03 36.82
CA ASP A 316 6.73 11.23 35.86
C ASP A 316 5.85 10.71 34.73
N VAL A 317 6.47 10.45 33.58
CA VAL A 317 5.85 9.77 32.44
C VAL A 317 6.35 8.33 32.42
N THR A 318 5.45 7.37 32.36
CA THR A 318 5.79 5.94 32.28
C THR A 318 5.18 5.32 31.03
N GLY A 319 5.98 4.59 30.25
CA GLY A 319 5.53 3.85 29.06
C GLY A 319 6.47 2.68 28.76
N TYR A 320 6.37 2.09 27.56
CA TYR A 320 7.21 0.97 27.16
C TYR A 320 7.66 1.07 25.70
N HIS A 321 8.79 0.44 25.39
CA HIS A 321 9.32 0.29 24.04
C HIS A 321 8.52 -0.74 23.25
N GLY A 322 7.95 -0.34 22.11
CA GLY A 322 7.20 -1.22 21.21
C GLY A 322 6.02 -0.53 20.53
N SER A 323 5.02 -1.34 20.18
CA SER A 323 3.77 -0.86 19.57
C SER A 323 2.60 -0.85 20.55
N PHE A 324 1.62 0.02 20.31
CA PHE A 324 0.39 0.14 21.08
C PHE A 324 -0.80 0.21 20.13
N GLY A 325 -1.79 -0.68 20.30
CA GLY A 325 -2.91 -0.78 19.36
C GLY A 325 -2.47 -1.14 17.92
N SER A 326 -3.33 -0.84 16.95
CA SER A 326 -3.11 -1.22 15.54
C SER A 326 -2.00 -0.41 14.88
N THR A 327 -1.97 0.91 15.09
CA THR A 327 -0.97 1.81 14.47
C THR A 327 -0.07 2.53 15.46
N GLY A 328 -0.41 2.52 16.75
CA GLY A 328 0.26 3.35 17.73
C GLY A 328 1.66 2.88 18.10
N SER A 329 2.47 3.83 18.55
CA SER A 329 3.86 3.61 18.93
C SER A 329 4.17 4.23 20.30
N THR A 330 5.31 3.84 20.89
CA THR A 330 5.80 4.45 22.13
C THR A 330 5.89 5.97 22.03
N GLU A 331 6.30 6.52 20.88
CA GLU A 331 6.43 7.95 20.68
C GLU A 331 5.10 8.68 20.78
N GLU A 332 4.03 8.11 20.21
CA GLU A 332 2.69 8.68 20.30
C GLU A 332 2.18 8.67 21.75
N VAL A 333 2.41 7.56 22.48
CA VAL A 333 2.10 7.48 23.92
C VAL A 333 2.90 8.53 24.69
N LEU A 334 4.21 8.63 24.46
CA LEU A 334 5.06 9.61 25.13
C LEU A 334 4.68 11.05 24.79
N ALA A 335 4.16 11.30 23.59
CA ALA A 335 3.65 12.61 23.21
C ALA A 335 2.34 12.94 23.94
N HIS A 336 1.43 11.98 24.03
CA HIS A 336 0.19 12.10 24.80
C HIS A 336 0.49 12.39 26.28
N GLU A 337 1.21 11.47 26.94
CA GLU A 337 1.55 11.60 28.37
C GLU A 337 2.51 12.76 28.66
N GLY A 338 3.42 13.04 27.73
CA GLY A 338 4.30 14.21 27.78
C GLY A 338 3.53 15.52 27.69
N THR A 339 2.34 15.53 27.09
CA THR A 339 1.45 16.71 27.13
C THR A 339 0.96 16.93 28.55
N HIS A 340 0.49 15.91 29.27
CA HIS A 340 0.09 16.05 30.67
C HIS A 340 1.24 16.53 31.58
N GLN A 341 2.45 16.03 31.35
CA GLN A 341 3.64 16.54 32.02
C GLN A 341 3.84 18.03 31.75
N PHE A 342 3.71 18.47 30.50
CA PHE A 342 3.80 19.87 30.11
C PHE A 342 2.66 20.71 30.72
N GLU A 343 1.43 20.21 30.73
CA GLU A 343 0.28 20.83 31.38
C GLU A 343 0.49 21.01 32.88
N GLY A 344 1.07 20.01 33.55
CA GLY A 344 1.46 20.09 34.96
C GLY A 344 2.54 21.13 35.24
N MET A 345 3.32 21.54 34.24
CA MET A 345 4.30 22.63 34.36
C MET A 345 3.70 24.02 34.18
N ILE A 346 2.64 24.14 33.37
CA ILE A 346 2.13 25.43 32.91
C ILE A 346 0.86 25.87 33.63
N PHE A 347 0.08 24.93 34.15
CA PHE A 347 -1.10 25.18 34.96
C PHE A 347 -0.82 24.99 36.45
N ARG A 348 -1.62 25.64 37.31
CA ARG A 348 -1.45 25.54 38.77
C ARG A 348 -1.68 24.12 39.29
N SER A 349 -2.68 23.44 38.76
CA SER A 349 -2.97 22.04 39.03
C SER A 349 -3.88 21.47 37.94
N LEU A 350 -3.55 20.28 37.44
CA LEU A 350 -4.43 19.56 36.51
C LEU A 350 -5.80 19.23 37.13
N ARG A 351 -5.91 19.13 38.46
CA ARG A 351 -7.18 18.90 39.17
C ARG A 351 -8.17 20.06 39.10
N TYR A 352 -7.69 21.25 38.74
CA TYR A 352 -8.53 22.44 38.61
C TYR A 352 -9.18 22.52 37.24
N LEU A 353 -8.65 21.78 36.27
CA LEU A 353 -9.08 21.82 34.88
C LEU A 353 -10.17 20.78 34.61
N PRO A 354 -11.12 21.06 33.73
CA PRO A 354 -12.07 20.05 33.28
C PRO A 354 -11.36 19.03 32.39
N ILE A 355 -11.71 17.75 32.58
CA ILE A 355 -11.00 16.63 31.95
C ILE A 355 -11.08 16.65 30.41
N TRP A 356 -12.18 17.13 29.82
CA TRP A 356 -12.30 17.25 28.37
C TRP A 356 -11.21 18.15 27.78
N PHE A 357 -10.81 19.19 28.52
CA PHE A 357 -9.80 20.14 28.06
C PHE A 357 -8.40 19.53 28.16
N VAL A 358 -8.11 18.85 29.27
CA VAL A 358 -6.83 18.15 29.53
C VAL A 358 -6.58 17.06 28.49
N GLU A 359 -7.52 16.11 28.36
CA GLU A 359 -7.40 15.02 27.39
C GLU A 359 -7.48 15.53 25.95
N GLY A 360 -8.29 16.56 25.69
CA GLY A 360 -8.37 17.18 24.37
C GLY A 360 -7.02 17.77 23.92
N LEU A 361 -6.30 18.44 24.82
CA LEU A 361 -4.96 18.96 24.55
C LEU A 361 -3.96 17.82 24.36
N ALA A 362 -4.04 16.77 25.18
CA ALA A 362 -3.17 15.59 25.04
C ALA A 362 -3.38 14.88 23.70
N VAL A 363 -4.62 14.76 23.22
CA VAL A 363 -4.90 14.25 21.87
C VAL A 363 -4.42 15.23 20.79
N TYR A 364 -4.54 16.54 21.00
CA TYR A 364 -4.08 17.54 20.03
C TYR A 364 -2.55 17.57 19.86
N PHE A 365 -1.81 17.59 20.96
CA PHE A 365 -0.35 17.66 20.98
C PHE A 365 0.33 16.30 20.86
N GLY A 366 -0.31 15.25 21.38
CA GLY A 366 0.12 13.87 21.30
C GLY A 366 -0.33 13.20 20.02
N ASP A 367 -1.50 12.58 20.04
CA ASP A 367 -2.08 11.79 18.92
C ASP A 367 -2.16 12.60 17.61
N GLY A 368 -2.33 13.92 17.71
CA GLY A 368 -2.35 14.89 16.61
C GLY A 368 -0.97 15.38 16.16
N SER A 369 0.08 14.61 16.41
CA SER A 369 1.45 14.93 15.99
C SER A 369 2.09 13.84 15.14
N LYS A 370 2.87 14.26 14.13
CA LYS A 370 3.81 13.38 13.42
C LYS A 370 5.17 13.46 14.10
N ILE A 371 5.60 12.35 14.69
CA ILE A 371 6.76 12.30 15.58
C ILE A 371 7.87 11.49 14.90
N SER A 372 9.09 12.00 15.03
CA SER A 372 10.32 11.30 14.72
C SER A 372 11.37 11.70 15.75
N ARG A 373 12.46 10.93 15.84
CA ARG A 373 13.57 11.14 16.78
C ARG A 373 13.96 12.61 17.02
N ARG A 374 13.98 13.44 15.97
CA ARG A 374 14.48 14.84 16.04
C ARG A 374 13.51 15.89 15.52
N LYS A 375 12.28 15.49 15.17
CA LYS A 375 11.31 16.40 14.55
C LYS A 375 9.90 15.96 14.94
N VAL A 376 9.15 16.93 15.44
CA VAL A 376 7.74 16.80 15.80
C VAL A 376 6.96 17.83 15.00
N GLU A 377 5.94 17.39 14.28
CA GLU A 377 4.98 18.23 13.56
C GLU A 377 3.62 18.11 14.23
N ILE A 378 3.23 19.15 14.98
CA ILE A 378 1.91 19.24 15.64
C ILE A 378 0.85 19.63 14.59
N ASN A 379 -0.42 19.57 14.97
CA ASN A 379 -1.60 20.01 14.21
C ASN A 379 -2.05 19.00 13.13
N GLN A 380 -1.66 17.75 13.27
CA GLN A 380 -2.16 16.66 12.44
C GLN A 380 -3.51 16.19 12.95
N ILE A 381 -4.25 15.51 12.09
CA ILE A 381 -5.54 14.90 12.44
C ILE A 381 -5.26 13.48 12.97
N PRO A 382 -5.58 13.18 14.24
CA PRO A 382 -5.45 11.84 14.80
C PRO A 382 -6.48 10.93 14.15
N ARG A 383 -6.03 10.08 13.22
CA ARG A 383 -6.88 9.25 12.37
C ARG A 383 -7.92 8.46 13.17
N ASP A 384 -7.47 7.67 14.14
CA ASP A 384 -8.35 6.73 14.84
C ASP A 384 -9.37 7.47 15.72
N ARG A 385 -9.00 8.63 16.26
CA ARG A 385 -9.91 9.51 17.00
C ARG A 385 -10.95 10.14 16.08
N LEU A 386 -10.56 10.57 14.87
CA LEU A 386 -11.48 11.10 13.88
C LEU A 386 -12.46 10.03 13.38
N VAL A 387 -11.97 8.82 13.09
CA VAL A 387 -12.82 7.70 12.64
C VAL A 387 -13.88 7.38 13.69
N GLY A 388 -13.47 7.21 14.97
CA GLY A 388 -14.42 6.95 16.05
C GLY A 388 -15.43 8.08 16.24
N LEU A 389 -15.00 9.33 16.09
CA LEU A 389 -15.88 10.50 16.20
C LEU A 389 -16.87 10.60 15.03
N GLN A 390 -16.43 10.40 13.78
CA GLN A 390 -17.30 10.41 12.60
C GLN A 390 -18.35 9.31 12.71
N GLN A 391 -17.93 8.10 13.09
CA GLN A 391 -18.82 6.96 13.30
C GLN A 391 -19.90 7.28 14.33
N ALA A 392 -19.52 7.83 15.49
CA ALA A 392 -20.47 8.20 16.54
C ALA A 392 -21.50 9.26 16.09
N ILE A 393 -21.09 10.19 15.22
CA ILE A 393 -22.01 11.17 14.62
C ILE A 393 -22.98 10.49 13.66
N GLU A 394 -22.49 9.59 12.81
CA GLU A 394 -23.29 8.92 11.77
C GLU A 394 -24.29 7.91 12.33
N ASP A 395 -23.93 7.16 13.37
CA ASP A 395 -24.79 6.16 14.00
C ASP A 395 -25.67 6.71 15.14
N GLY A 396 -25.48 7.98 15.51
CA GLY A 396 -26.25 8.67 16.54
C GLY A 396 -25.82 8.37 17.98
N SER A 397 -24.71 7.66 18.20
CA SER A 397 -24.14 7.42 19.54
C SER A 397 -23.30 8.59 20.09
N TYR A 398 -23.13 9.66 19.32
CA TYR A 398 -22.38 10.88 19.66
C TYR A 398 -22.74 11.46 21.04
N CYS A 399 -21.72 11.82 21.83
CA CYS A 399 -21.89 12.55 23.08
C CYS A 399 -22.01 14.04 22.80
N ASP A 400 -23.21 14.60 23.01
CA ASP A 400 -23.44 16.03 22.87
C ASP A 400 -22.56 16.87 23.81
N LEU A 401 -22.26 18.08 23.37
CA LEU A 401 -21.31 19.01 23.97
C LEU A 401 -21.75 19.42 25.37
N LYS A 402 -23.05 19.60 25.60
CA LYS A 402 -23.59 19.88 26.94
C LYS A 402 -23.24 18.76 27.92
N LYS A 403 -23.39 17.50 27.50
CA LYS A 403 -22.97 16.35 28.31
C LYS A 403 -21.46 16.27 28.44
N LEU A 404 -20.73 16.35 27.34
CA LEU A 404 -19.27 16.19 27.31
C LEU A 404 -18.57 17.15 28.29
N LEU A 405 -18.94 18.44 28.26
CA LEU A 405 -18.34 19.47 29.12
C LEU A 405 -18.54 19.18 30.62
N ARG A 406 -19.53 18.35 30.98
CA ARG A 406 -19.90 17.98 32.35
C ARG A 406 -19.43 16.59 32.77
N VAL A 407 -18.77 15.83 31.89
CA VAL A 407 -18.29 14.49 32.24
C VAL A 407 -17.15 14.59 33.25
N PRO A 408 -17.28 13.99 34.45
CA PRO A 408 -16.21 14.00 35.43
C PRO A 408 -15.10 13.01 35.06
N GLN A 409 -13.88 13.24 35.57
CA GLN A 409 -12.70 12.44 35.25
C GLN A 409 -12.92 10.92 35.42
N GLN A 410 -13.63 10.48 36.46
CA GLN A 410 -13.85 9.05 36.74
C GLN A 410 -14.72 8.34 35.68
N ARG A 411 -15.43 9.10 34.85
CA ARG A 411 -16.29 8.57 33.77
C ARG A 411 -15.72 8.87 32.39
N PHE A 412 -14.56 9.52 32.31
CA PHE A 412 -13.97 9.96 31.04
C PHE A 412 -13.09 8.84 30.45
N GLY A 413 -13.70 7.94 29.67
CA GLY A 413 -13.00 6.90 28.93
C GLY A 413 -12.57 7.31 27.51
N GLY A 414 -11.86 6.41 26.82
CA GLY A 414 -11.29 6.65 25.48
C GLY A 414 -12.29 7.09 24.39
N PHE A 415 -13.58 6.79 24.55
CA PHE A 415 -14.65 7.28 23.66
C PHE A 415 -14.71 8.81 23.59
N PHE A 416 -14.46 9.50 24.71
CA PHE A 416 -14.56 10.95 24.78
C PHE A 416 -13.33 11.70 24.23
N TYR A 417 -12.23 10.99 23.95
CA TYR A 417 -10.96 11.59 23.53
C TYR A 417 -11.12 12.28 22.16
N GLY A 418 -11.77 11.60 21.21
CA GLY A 418 -12.09 12.20 19.91
C GLY A 418 -13.03 13.40 20.02
N HIS A 419 -14.03 13.33 20.91
CA HIS A 419 -14.97 14.42 21.16
C HIS A 419 -14.26 15.67 21.73
N ALA A 420 -13.42 15.47 22.73
CA ALA A 420 -12.62 16.52 23.37
C ALA A 420 -11.65 17.20 22.40
N TRP A 421 -10.89 16.40 21.64
CA TRP A 421 -10.00 16.91 20.59
C TRP A 421 -10.76 17.71 19.54
N GLY A 422 -11.90 17.19 19.06
CA GLY A 422 -12.67 17.80 17.99
C GLY A 422 -13.09 19.23 18.31
N ILE A 423 -13.49 19.52 19.55
CA ILE A 423 -13.87 20.87 19.99
C ILE A 423 -12.69 21.83 19.93
N LEU A 424 -11.53 21.42 20.47
CA LEU A 424 -10.32 22.24 20.42
C LEU A 424 -9.89 22.47 18.99
N TYR A 425 -9.90 21.41 18.18
CA TYR A 425 -9.53 21.45 16.77
C TYR A 425 -10.47 22.36 15.97
N TRP A 426 -11.78 22.33 16.24
CA TRP A 426 -12.77 23.23 15.65
C TRP A 426 -12.57 24.68 16.08
N CYS A 427 -12.32 24.95 17.36
CA CYS A 427 -11.97 26.30 17.81
C CYS A 427 -10.71 26.84 17.11
N ILE A 428 -9.73 25.99 16.83
CA ILE A 428 -8.46 26.40 16.21
C ILE A 428 -8.62 26.56 14.68
N TYR A 429 -9.33 25.65 14.01
CA TYR A 429 -9.31 25.52 12.53
C TYR A 429 -10.66 25.58 11.84
N GLY A 430 -11.76 25.54 12.57
CA GLY A 430 -13.10 25.31 12.03
C GLY A 430 -13.53 26.22 10.90
N ASN A 431 -13.14 27.49 10.98
CA ASN A 431 -13.48 28.50 9.99
C ASN A 431 -12.45 28.59 8.83
N GLN A 432 -11.55 27.61 8.66
CA GLN A 432 -10.49 27.62 7.65
C GLN A 432 -10.36 26.29 6.89
N ALA A 433 -10.81 26.28 5.63
CA ALA A 433 -10.47 25.22 4.68
C ALA A 433 -9.38 25.71 3.68
N PRO A 434 -8.27 24.98 3.45
CA PRO A 434 -7.67 23.93 4.26
C PRO A 434 -6.49 24.50 5.07
N VAL A 435 -6.72 24.69 6.37
CA VAL A 435 -5.71 24.83 7.45
C VAL A 435 -4.61 25.89 7.23
N LYS A 436 -4.88 27.13 7.66
CA LYS A 436 -3.83 28.08 8.09
C LYS A 436 -4.04 28.43 9.57
N ALA A 437 -2.97 28.76 10.28
CA ALA A 437 -3.06 29.12 11.69
C ALA A 437 -3.52 30.59 11.87
N TRP A 438 -4.37 30.81 12.88
CA TRP A 438 -4.48 32.04 13.70
C TRP A 438 -4.64 33.42 13.04
N THR A 439 -5.17 33.55 11.82
CA THR A 439 -5.17 34.86 11.15
C THR A 439 -6.36 35.16 10.23
N THR A 440 -7.60 35.11 10.74
CA THR A 440 -8.69 35.91 10.15
C THR A 440 -9.52 36.58 11.24
N LYS A 441 -10.07 37.77 10.96
CA LYS A 441 -11.00 38.50 11.84
C LYS A 441 -12.32 37.75 12.09
N GLU A 442 -12.56 36.65 11.39
CA GLU A 442 -13.81 35.88 11.34
C GLU A 442 -13.73 34.54 12.10
N ASN A 443 -12.58 34.17 12.67
CA ASN A 443 -12.48 32.96 13.49
C ASN A 443 -12.95 33.22 14.93
N THR A 444 -14.27 33.10 15.14
CA THR A 444 -14.92 33.19 16.45
C THR A 444 -14.46 32.07 17.39
N GLY A 445 -14.17 30.88 16.88
CA GLY A 445 -13.59 29.75 17.64
C GLY A 445 -12.25 30.09 18.31
N GLY A 446 -11.38 30.82 17.60
CA GLY A 446 -10.11 31.27 18.15
C GLY A 446 -10.27 32.21 19.35
N LYS A 447 -11.35 33.02 19.36
CA LYS A 447 -11.70 33.91 20.49
C LYS A 447 -12.30 33.16 21.67
N ILE A 448 -13.14 32.17 21.41
CA ILE A 448 -13.65 31.25 22.46
C ILE A 448 -12.46 30.58 23.16
N LEU A 449 -11.53 30.01 22.39
CA LEU A 449 -10.38 29.34 22.98
C LEU A 449 -9.46 30.33 23.71
N GLU A 450 -9.18 31.51 23.15
CA GLU A 450 -8.39 32.56 23.82
C GLU A 450 -8.97 32.93 25.21
N ASP A 451 -10.26 33.21 25.30
CA ASP A 451 -10.90 33.59 26.57
C ASP A 451 -11.00 32.41 27.53
N TRP A 452 -11.24 31.19 27.02
CA TRP A 452 -11.20 29.97 27.81
C TRP A 452 -9.81 29.74 28.42
N LEU A 453 -8.75 29.93 27.64
CA LEU A 453 -7.36 29.81 28.06
C LEU A 453 -7.00 30.80 29.18
N TYR A 454 -7.52 32.03 29.14
CA TYR A 454 -7.36 32.98 30.26
C TYR A 454 -8.07 32.49 31.52
N HIS A 455 -9.30 32.01 31.39
CA HIS A 455 -10.09 31.53 32.51
C HIS A 455 -9.43 30.34 33.23
N VAL A 456 -8.96 29.34 32.49
CA VAL A 456 -8.32 28.15 33.10
C VAL A 456 -6.99 28.45 33.82
N GLN A 457 -6.32 29.56 33.48
CA GLN A 457 -5.09 29.97 34.18
C GLN A 457 -5.35 30.58 35.56
N ASP A 458 -6.51 31.19 35.71
CA ASP A 458 -6.93 31.85 36.94
C ASP A 458 -7.63 30.89 37.91
N MET A 459 -8.01 29.69 37.44
CA MET A 459 -8.54 28.63 38.30
C MET A 459 -7.57 28.26 39.43
N ASP A 460 -8.10 28.23 40.64
CA ASP A 460 -7.33 28.00 41.88
C ASP A 460 -7.99 27.00 42.84
N SER A 461 -9.08 26.37 42.41
CA SER A 461 -9.84 25.37 43.13
C SER A 461 -10.24 24.20 42.23
N ASN A 462 -10.65 23.08 42.82
CA ASN A 462 -11.08 21.90 42.07
C ASN A 462 -12.20 22.25 41.08
N CYS A 463 -12.16 21.63 39.90
CA CYS A 463 -13.12 21.90 38.83
C CYS A 463 -14.57 21.67 39.28
N ASP A 464 -15.41 22.70 39.14
CA ASP A 464 -16.86 22.59 39.19
C ASP A 464 -17.40 22.42 37.77
N TYR A 465 -17.57 21.17 37.34
CA TYR A 465 -17.93 20.83 35.96
C TYR A 465 -19.18 21.55 35.44
N GLU A 466 -20.18 21.83 36.29
CA GLU A 466 -21.38 22.55 35.85
C GLU A 466 -21.06 24.01 35.57
N LYS A 467 -20.39 24.67 36.53
CA LYS A 467 -19.98 26.07 36.38
C LYS A 467 -19.06 26.26 35.18
N GLU A 468 -18.09 25.36 35.02
CA GLU A 468 -17.11 25.45 33.93
C GLU A 468 -17.74 25.15 32.56
N ALA A 469 -18.72 24.23 32.48
CA ALA A 469 -19.50 24.02 31.26
C ALA A 469 -20.33 25.25 30.89
N LEU A 470 -21.03 25.87 31.86
CA LEU A 470 -21.82 27.08 31.62
C LEU A 470 -20.96 28.25 31.16
N PHE A 471 -19.75 28.40 31.70
CA PHE A 471 -18.82 29.43 31.26
C PHE A 471 -18.42 29.23 29.79
N PHE A 472 -18.09 27.99 29.37
CA PHE A 472 -17.77 27.70 27.97
C PHE A 472 -18.97 27.92 27.03
N GLU A 473 -20.18 27.52 27.45
CA GLU A 473 -21.44 27.81 26.74
C GLU A 473 -21.67 29.32 26.55
N GLU A 474 -21.37 30.13 27.57
CA GLU A 474 -21.44 31.58 27.50
C GLU A 474 -20.42 32.15 26.50
N LEU A 475 -19.20 31.60 26.44
CA LEU A 475 -18.20 32.02 25.46
C LEU A 475 -18.66 31.76 24.02
N ILE A 476 -19.27 30.61 23.75
CA ILE A 476 -19.86 30.31 22.44
C ILE A 476 -20.87 31.39 22.09
N THR A 477 -21.85 31.61 22.97
CA THR A 477 -22.93 32.59 22.75
C THR A 477 -22.38 34.00 22.55
N ARG A 478 -21.42 34.41 23.38
CA ARG A 478 -20.81 35.75 23.35
C ARG A 478 -20.07 36.04 22.05
N HIS A 479 -19.32 35.07 21.54
CA HIS A 479 -18.43 35.27 20.40
C HIS A 479 -19.07 34.93 19.04
N THR A 480 -20.05 34.03 19.02
CA THR A 480 -20.72 33.58 17.79
C THR A 480 -22.14 34.11 17.63
N GLY A 481 -22.81 34.44 18.74
CA GLY A 481 -24.25 34.72 18.76
C GLY A 481 -25.14 33.47 18.66
N GLN A 482 -24.56 32.28 18.55
CA GLN A 482 -25.26 31.00 18.42
C GLN A 482 -25.52 30.37 19.78
N THR A 483 -26.55 29.53 19.87
CA THR A 483 -26.64 28.58 20.99
C THR A 483 -25.59 27.48 20.83
N ILE A 484 -25.30 26.77 21.93
CA ILE A 484 -24.39 25.62 21.89
C ILE A 484 -24.86 24.54 20.91
N GLU A 485 -26.17 24.32 20.76
CA GLU A 485 -26.73 23.35 19.80
C GLU A 485 -26.49 23.78 18.34
N GLU A 486 -26.73 25.06 18.03
CA GLU A 486 -26.50 25.60 16.68
C GLU A 486 -25.01 25.49 16.29
N TRP A 487 -24.13 25.84 17.22
CA TRP A 487 -22.69 25.71 17.04
C TRP A 487 -22.23 24.25 16.88
N GLU A 488 -22.85 23.34 17.64
CA GLU A 488 -22.55 21.90 17.59
C GLU A 488 -22.95 21.27 16.25
N GLU A 489 -24.07 21.68 15.64
CA GLU A 489 -24.49 21.19 14.32
C GLU A 489 -23.50 21.60 13.21
N GLU A 490 -23.01 22.84 13.24
CA GLU A 490 -21.96 23.30 12.32
C GLU A 490 -20.67 22.51 12.51
N TYR A 491 -20.29 22.29 13.76
CA TYR A 491 -19.14 21.46 14.15
C TYR A 491 -19.26 20.03 13.61
N LYS A 492 -20.39 19.33 13.82
CA LYS A 492 -20.62 17.97 13.32
C LYS A 492 -20.50 17.92 11.79
N ALA A 493 -21.16 18.85 11.11
CA ALA A 493 -21.11 18.96 9.65
C ALA A 493 -19.69 19.21 9.12
N TRP A 494 -18.83 19.85 9.90
CA TRP A 494 -17.43 20.04 9.57
C TRP A 494 -16.57 18.79 9.84
N ILE A 495 -16.73 18.14 11.00
CA ILE A 495 -16.03 16.90 11.35
C ILE A 495 -16.26 15.81 10.29
N LEU A 496 -17.50 15.66 9.81
CA LEU A 496 -17.85 14.70 8.76
C LEU A 496 -17.17 14.98 7.41
N LYS A 497 -16.65 16.20 7.19
CA LYS A 497 -15.92 16.57 5.97
C LYS A 497 -14.40 16.43 6.10
N LEU A 498 -13.88 16.20 7.31
CA LEU A 498 -12.44 16.04 7.52
C LEU A 498 -11.93 14.76 6.84
N PRO A 499 -10.77 14.82 6.16
CA PRO A 499 -10.20 13.66 5.50
C PRO A 499 -9.63 12.67 6.53
N VAL A 500 -9.97 11.39 6.37
CA VAL A 500 -9.35 10.29 7.11
C VAL A 500 -8.12 9.81 6.33
N GLU A 501 -6.93 9.89 6.93
CA GLU A 501 -5.70 9.33 6.35
C GLU A 501 -5.85 7.80 6.21
N GLU A 502 -5.55 7.24 5.03
CA GLU A 502 -5.55 5.79 4.85
C GLU A 502 -4.34 5.18 5.57
N ILE A 503 -4.54 4.05 6.26
CA ILE A 503 -3.49 3.32 7.01
C ILE A 503 -2.40 2.74 6.08
N GLY A 504 -2.64 2.73 4.77
CA GLY A 504 -1.72 2.28 3.75
C GLY A 504 -2.18 2.75 2.37
N ARG A 505 -1.41 2.44 1.34
CA ARG A 505 -1.67 2.86 -0.03
C ARG A 505 -2.19 1.70 -0.86
N LYS A 506 -3.32 1.92 -1.54
CA LYS A 506 -3.89 0.98 -2.51
C LYS A 506 -3.42 1.33 -3.92
N ARG A 507 -2.66 0.44 -4.59
CA ARG A 507 -2.22 0.58 -5.98
C ARG A 507 -2.70 -0.61 -6.82
N GLY A 508 -3.81 -0.41 -7.54
CA GLY A 508 -4.42 -1.48 -8.34
C GLY A 508 -4.88 -2.65 -7.46
N ARG A 509 -4.12 -3.75 -7.44
CA ARG A 509 -4.40 -4.94 -6.61
C ARG A 509 -3.58 -5.00 -5.32
N GLU A 510 -2.58 -4.15 -5.17
CA GLU A 510 -1.66 -4.17 -4.05
C GLU A 510 -2.10 -3.16 -2.99
N PHE A 511 -1.97 -3.56 -1.75
CA PHE A 511 -2.02 -2.69 -0.58
C PHE A 511 -0.66 -2.77 0.11
N SER A 512 -0.08 -1.62 0.40
CA SER A 512 1.16 -1.53 1.18
C SER A 512 1.02 -0.54 2.32
N SER A 513 1.60 -0.85 3.47
CA SER A 513 1.66 0.06 4.60
C SER A 513 3.01 -0.04 5.30
N GLU A 514 3.70 1.10 5.35
CA GLU A 514 4.92 1.26 6.14
C GLU A 514 4.61 1.26 7.65
N ALA A 515 3.47 1.84 8.06
CA ALA A 515 3.09 1.99 9.46
C ALA A 515 2.84 0.65 10.16
N ILE A 516 2.25 -0.31 9.44
CA ILE A 516 1.99 -1.67 9.93
C ILE A 516 2.83 -2.72 9.19
N LYS A 517 3.90 -2.31 8.48
CA LYS A 517 4.93 -3.18 7.90
C LYS A 517 4.40 -4.36 7.07
N ILE A 518 3.40 -4.15 6.22
CA ILE A 518 2.85 -5.21 5.37
C ILE A 518 2.63 -4.79 3.93
N GLU A 519 2.69 -5.79 3.06
CA GLU A 519 2.16 -5.78 1.71
C GLU A 519 1.20 -6.96 1.51
N THR A 520 0.08 -6.72 0.85
CA THR A 520 -0.86 -7.77 0.45
C THR A 520 -1.48 -7.49 -0.90
N THR A 521 -1.87 -8.54 -1.60
CA THR A 521 -2.45 -8.44 -2.94
C THR A 521 -3.82 -9.09 -2.98
N LYS A 522 -4.87 -8.31 -3.23
CA LYS A 522 -6.22 -8.87 -3.39
C LYS A 522 -6.35 -9.74 -4.65
N PRO A 523 -7.29 -10.70 -4.67
CA PRO A 523 -7.59 -11.50 -5.86
C PRO A 523 -7.95 -10.65 -7.10
N ALA A 524 -7.71 -11.23 -8.28
CA ALA A 524 -8.03 -10.57 -9.54
C ALA A 524 -9.54 -10.32 -9.68
N GLY A 525 -9.93 -9.14 -10.17
CA GLY A 525 -11.34 -8.78 -10.37
C GLY A 525 -12.10 -8.35 -9.11
N TRP A 526 -11.48 -8.39 -7.93
CA TRP A 526 -12.09 -7.96 -6.67
C TRP A 526 -11.95 -6.44 -6.48
N ARG A 527 -12.77 -5.85 -5.62
CA ARG A 527 -12.74 -4.41 -5.31
C ARG A 527 -12.30 -4.18 -3.87
N TRP A 528 -11.47 -3.17 -3.64
CA TRP A 528 -11.13 -2.75 -2.28
C TRP A 528 -12.36 -2.18 -1.58
N GLU A 529 -12.49 -2.50 -0.30
CA GLU A 529 -13.48 -1.90 0.57
C GLU A 529 -13.07 -0.48 0.96
N LYS A 530 -14.08 0.38 1.16
CA LYS A 530 -13.88 1.74 1.68
C LYS A 530 -13.61 1.68 3.18
N SER A 531 -12.95 2.71 3.72
CA SER A 531 -12.58 2.74 5.15
C SER A 531 -13.78 2.57 6.09
N GLY A 532 -14.94 3.16 5.79
CA GLY A 532 -16.17 2.98 6.59
C GLY A 532 -16.84 1.61 6.45
N GLY A 533 -16.36 0.73 5.57
CA GLY A 533 -16.84 -0.65 5.42
C GLY A 533 -15.89 -1.70 6.02
N LEU A 534 -14.86 -1.26 6.74
CA LEU A 534 -13.94 -2.13 7.48
C LEU A 534 -14.55 -2.48 8.84
N PHE A 535 -14.41 -3.73 9.26
CA PHE A 535 -14.73 -4.15 10.61
C PHE A 535 -13.67 -3.66 11.60
N SER A 536 -13.96 -3.73 12.90
CA SER A 536 -12.98 -3.41 13.95
C SER A 536 -11.68 -4.18 13.72
N ASP A 537 -10.55 -3.49 13.85
CA ASP A 537 -9.17 -3.97 13.65
C ASP A 537 -8.80 -4.40 12.22
N GLU A 538 -9.72 -4.35 11.25
CA GLU A 538 -9.35 -4.55 9.84
C GLU A 538 -8.56 -3.35 9.33
N VAL A 539 -7.38 -3.63 8.78
CA VAL A 539 -6.54 -2.61 8.16
C VAL A 539 -6.84 -2.46 6.66
N VAL A 540 -7.26 -3.55 6.01
CA VAL A 540 -7.69 -3.56 4.62
C VAL A 540 -8.61 -4.74 4.36
N ALA A 541 -9.61 -4.55 3.50
CA ALA A 541 -10.48 -5.63 3.02
C ALA A 541 -10.82 -5.46 1.53
N SER A 542 -11.16 -6.56 0.88
CA SER A 542 -11.68 -6.56 -0.49
C SER A 542 -12.81 -7.56 -0.68
N LEU A 543 -13.69 -7.24 -1.62
CA LEU A 543 -14.90 -8.00 -1.93
C LEU A 543 -14.87 -8.57 -3.34
N SER A 544 -15.44 -9.77 -3.49
CA SER A 544 -15.67 -10.37 -4.81
C SER A 544 -16.64 -9.54 -5.65
N THR A 545 -16.50 -9.65 -6.97
CA THR A 545 -17.48 -9.15 -7.93
C THR A 545 -18.41 -10.30 -8.34
N GLY A 546 -19.72 -10.10 -8.26
CA GLY A 546 -20.72 -11.11 -8.65
C GLY A 546 -21.78 -11.39 -7.59
N SER A 547 -22.56 -12.45 -7.80
CA SER A 547 -23.65 -12.87 -6.90
C SER A 547 -23.17 -13.58 -5.64
N LYS A 548 -22.08 -14.37 -5.75
CA LYS A 548 -21.41 -15.01 -4.62
C LYS A 548 -20.58 -13.97 -3.85
N LYS A 549 -21.09 -13.50 -2.71
CA LYS A 549 -20.40 -12.52 -1.86
C LYS A 549 -19.29 -13.20 -1.09
N ARG A 550 -18.05 -12.77 -1.31
CA ARG A 550 -16.85 -13.24 -0.62
C ARG A 550 -16.06 -12.04 -0.15
N ARG A 551 -15.38 -12.17 0.99
CA ARG A 551 -14.52 -11.13 1.57
C ARG A 551 -13.15 -11.72 1.86
N VAL A 552 -12.12 -10.93 1.62
CA VAL A 552 -10.79 -11.20 2.15
C VAL A 552 -10.29 -9.95 2.85
N SER A 553 -9.74 -10.11 4.04
CA SER A 553 -9.28 -9.01 4.88
C SER A 553 -7.98 -9.34 5.58
N THR A 554 -7.27 -8.29 5.95
CA THR A 554 -6.11 -8.37 6.84
C THR A 554 -6.40 -7.54 8.07
N TYR A 555 -6.06 -8.11 9.21
CA TYR A 555 -6.08 -7.51 10.53
C TYR A 555 -4.65 -7.29 11.03
N ALA A 556 -4.47 -6.31 11.91
CA ALA A 556 -3.19 -6.09 12.58
C ALA A 556 -3.40 -5.71 14.06
N TRP A 557 -2.75 -6.47 14.94
CA TRP A 557 -2.75 -6.27 16.39
C TRP A 557 -1.32 -6.12 16.91
N PRO A 558 -1.12 -5.47 18.07
CA PRO A 558 0.15 -5.51 18.77
C PRO A 558 0.47 -6.93 19.29
N ASN A 559 1.73 -7.36 19.19
CA ASN A 559 2.18 -8.60 19.82
C ASN A 559 2.66 -8.33 21.25
N TRP A 560 1.74 -8.22 22.21
CA TRP A 560 2.09 -7.90 23.61
C TRP A 560 3.02 -8.90 24.29
N GLN A 561 2.96 -10.16 23.89
CA GLN A 561 3.80 -11.21 24.46
C GLN A 561 5.20 -11.20 23.87
N HIS A 562 5.41 -10.51 22.74
CA HIS A 562 6.65 -10.53 21.97
C HIS A 562 7.18 -11.94 21.69
N ALA A 563 6.25 -12.91 21.70
CA ALA A 563 6.52 -14.32 21.61
C ALA A 563 6.17 -14.82 20.21
N GLU A 564 6.73 -15.97 19.85
CA GLU A 564 6.26 -16.70 18.69
C GLU A 564 4.78 -17.06 18.87
N LEU A 565 4.00 -16.86 17.82
CA LEU A 565 2.57 -17.13 17.84
C LEU A 565 2.37 -18.64 18.02
N ASN A 566 1.79 -19.04 19.15
CA ASN A 566 1.43 -20.43 19.42
C ASN A 566 -0.06 -20.70 19.15
N GLU A 567 -0.44 -21.96 19.22
CA GLU A 567 -1.81 -22.41 18.95
C GLU A 567 -2.85 -21.78 19.91
N GLU A 568 -2.55 -21.72 21.21
CA GLU A 568 -3.47 -21.17 22.21
C GLU A 568 -3.75 -19.69 21.97
N TYR A 569 -2.71 -18.92 21.64
CA TYR A 569 -2.85 -17.50 21.34
C TYR A 569 -3.63 -17.28 20.04
N ALA A 570 -3.34 -18.05 18.99
CA ALA A 570 -4.11 -17.98 17.75
C ALA A 570 -5.59 -18.37 17.94
N ARG A 571 -5.92 -19.32 18.83
CA ARG A 571 -7.32 -19.62 19.21
C ARG A 571 -8.00 -18.45 19.92
N SER A 572 -7.27 -17.76 20.80
CA SER A 572 -7.76 -16.54 21.45
C SER A 572 -8.09 -15.44 20.44
N LEU A 573 -7.23 -15.23 19.43
CA LEU A 573 -7.47 -14.27 18.35
C LEU A 573 -8.70 -14.62 17.51
N ILE A 574 -8.90 -15.90 17.18
CA ILE A 574 -10.13 -16.37 16.53
C ILE A 574 -11.34 -16.00 17.39
N GLY A 575 -11.27 -16.24 18.69
CA GLY A 575 -12.32 -15.88 19.64
C GLY A 575 -12.62 -14.38 19.69
N ASN A 576 -11.66 -13.49 19.41
CA ASN A 576 -11.93 -12.06 19.42
C ASN A 576 -12.77 -11.61 18.20
N ILE A 577 -12.59 -12.27 17.06
CA ILE A 577 -13.23 -11.90 15.79
C ILE A 577 -14.52 -12.71 15.55
N PHE A 578 -14.57 -13.94 16.06
CA PHE A 578 -15.61 -14.92 15.78
C PHE A 578 -16.18 -15.56 17.05
N ARG A 579 -17.47 -15.91 16.98
CA ARG A 579 -18.20 -16.73 17.96
C ARG A 579 -18.78 -17.96 17.28
N ASP A 580 -19.24 -18.91 18.10
CA ASP A 580 -19.89 -20.15 17.65
C ASP A 580 -19.05 -20.93 16.63
N THR A 581 -17.74 -21.09 16.89
CA THR A 581 -16.81 -21.68 15.93
C THR A 581 -16.87 -23.21 15.90
N GLU A 582 -17.08 -23.77 14.71
CA GLU A 582 -17.04 -25.21 14.41
C GLU A 582 -15.90 -25.50 13.42
N TYR A 583 -14.83 -26.14 13.90
CA TYR A 583 -13.63 -26.39 13.09
C TYR A 583 -13.83 -27.50 12.05
N ILE A 584 -13.47 -27.18 10.80
CA ILE A 584 -13.42 -28.11 9.67
C ILE A 584 -11.98 -28.57 9.45
N GLU A 585 -11.05 -27.61 9.43
CA GLU A 585 -9.62 -27.85 9.54
C GLU A 585 -9.16 -27.24 10.87
N VAL A 586 -8.71 -28.10 11.78
CA VAL A 586 -8.15 -27.66 13.06
C VAL A 586 -6.93 -26.79 12.85
N LEU A 587 -6.72 -25.87 13.78
CA LEU A 587 -5.60 -24.93 13.75
C LEU A 587 -4.27 -25.69 13.71
N ALA A 588 -3.47 -25.42 12.70
CA ALA A 588 -2.16 -26.04 12.49
C ALA A 588 -1.19 -25.04 11.85
N GLU A 589 0.10 -25.23 12.10
CA GLU A 589 1.14 -24.45 11.43
C GLU A 589 1.24 -24.87 9.95
N LYS A 590 1.22 -23.89 9.04
CA LYS A 590 1.42 -24.07 7.60
C LYS A 590 2.34 -22.99 7.06
N GLN A 591 3.19 -23.32 6.08
CA GLN A 591 3.97 -22.33 5.35
C GLN A 591 3.11 -21.71 4.25
N MET A 592 2.90 -20.40 4.31
CA MET A 592 2.08 -19.66 3.32
C MET A 592 2.86 -18.43 2.85
N GLY A 593 3.25 -18.42 1.57
CA GLY A 593 4.05 -17.32 1.00
C GLY A 593 5.36 -17.08 1.75
N GLY A 594 6.02 -18.18 2.15
CA GLY A 594 7.27 -18.15 2.91
C GLY A 594 7.15 -17.90 4.41
N ASN A 595 5.96 -17.55 4.90
CA ASN A 595 5.73 -17.24 6.31
C ASN A 595 5.17 -18.45 7.08
N PRO A 596 5.67 -18.77 8.28
CA PRO A 596 5.01 -19.70 9.18
C PRO A 596 3.70 -19.07 9.69
N MET A 597 2.57 -19.65 9.31
CA MET A 597 1.25 -19.18 9.73
C MET A 597 0.48 -20.23 10.51
N MET A 598 -0.24 -19.81 11.55
CA MET A 598 -1.27 -20.65 12.18
C MET A 598 -2.55 -20.57 11.35
N VAL A 599 -2.92 -21.68 10.70
CA VAL A 599 -4.02 -21.74 9.73
C VAL A 599 -5.15 -22.62 10.24
N ALA A 600 -6.39 -22.14 10.12
CA ALA A 600 -7.60 -22.92 10.42
C ALA A 600 -8.70 -22.63 9.41
N VAL A 601 -9.62 -23.58 9.26
CA VAL A 601 -10.88 -23.43 8.51
C VAL A 601 -12.03 -23.83 9.41
N PHE A 602 -13.05 -22.99 9.54
CA PHE A 602 -14.18 -23.22 10.43
C PHE A 602 -15.44 -22.52 9.93
N ASP A 603 -16.59 -23.02 10.36
CA ASP A 603 -17.85 -22.29 10.28
C ASP A 603 -18.06 -21.50 11.58
N GLY A 604 -18.63 -20.30 11.50
CA GLY A 604 -18.87 -19.49 12.70
C GLY A 604 -19.61 -18.20 12.41
N LYS A 605 -19.76 -17.34 13.41
CA LYS A 605 -20.36 -16.00 13.29
C LYS A 605 -19.33 -14.93 13.59
N ARG A 606 -19.19 -13.95 12.70
CA ARG A 606 -18.37 -12.76 12.92
C ARG A 606 -19.00 -11.84 13.95
N VAL A 607 -18.18 -11.23 14.81
CA VAL A 607 -18.58 -10.13 15.68
C VAL A 607 -18.64 -8.84 14.85
N LEU A 608 -19.82 -8.22 14.77
CA LEU A 608 -20.06 -6.98 14.00
C LEU A 608 -19.86 -5.73 14.86
N GLY A 609 -20.04 -5.85 16.17
CA GLY A 609 -19.93 -4.74 17.10
C GLY A 609 -20.30 -5.14 18.53
N VAL A 610 -20.46 -4.15 19.40
CA VAL A 610 -20.90 -4.32 20.79
C VAL A 610 -22.35 -3.83 20.87
N GLY A 611 -23.28 -4.75 21.09
CA GLY A 611 -24.70 -4.45 21.31
C GLY A 611 -25.00 -4.01 22.76
N GLU A 612 -26.28 -3.85 23.07
CA GLU A 612 -26.74 -3.46 24.42
C GLU A 612 -26.18 -4.41 25.51
N ASN A 613 -25.77 -3.83 26.64
CA ASN A 613 -25.17 -4.53 27.78
C ASN A 613 -23.84 -5.26 27.50
N ASN A 614 -23.03 -4.77 26.55
CA ASN A 614 -21.73 -5.35 26.22
C ASN A 614 -21.82 -6.75 25.57
N THR A 615 -22.99 -7.09 25.02
CA THR A 615 -23.21 -8.36 24.31
C THR A 615 -22.76 -8.20 22.86
N PRO A 616 -21.89 -9.07 22.32
CA PRO A 616 -21.44 -8.96 20.94
C PRO A 616 -22.61 -9.08 19.95
N GLU A 617 -22.73 -8.14 19.03
CA GLU A 617 -23.64 -8.28 17.88
C GLU A 617 -23.00 -9.25 16.88
N LEU A 618 -23.73 -10.28 16.47
CA LEU A 618 -23.21 -11.37 15.64
C LEU A 618 -23.84 -11.36 14.25
N GLY A 619 -22.99 -11.57 13.25
CA GLY A 619 -23.41 -11.77 11.87
C GLY A 619 -24.01 -13.16 11.62
N GLU A 620 -24.29 -13.43 10.35
CA GLU A 620 -24.74 -14.75 9.89
C GLU A 620 -23.64 -15.80 10.02
N ILE A 621 -24.04 -17.08 10.05
CA ILE A 621 -23.08 -18.19 9.97
C ILE A 621 -22.47 -18.21 8.57
N ARG A 622 -21.15 -18.14 8.49
CA ARG A 622 -20.37 -18.21 7.27
C ARG A 622 -19.16 -19.13 7.47
N ARG A 623 -18.52 -19.49 6.36
CA ARG A 623 -17.26 -20.24 6.38
C ARG A 623 -16.08 -19.29 6.32
N TYR A 624 -15.14 -19.53 7.22
CA TYR A 624 -13.93 -18.74 7.36
C TYR A 624 -12.68 -19.60 7.18
N ALA A 625 -11.69 -19.03 6.51
CA ALA A 625 -10.31 -19.50 6.56
C ALA A 625 -9.44 -18.38 7.11
N VAL A 626 -8.59 -18.71 8.07
CA VAL A 626 -7.72 -17.74 8.75
C VAL A 626 -6.28 -18.20 8.67
N GLY A 627 -5.36 -17.25 8.46
CA GLY A 627 -3.92 -17.46 8.52
C GLY A 627 -3.29 -16.36 9.36
N PHE A 628 -2.81 -16.72 10.56
CA PHE A 628 -2.16 -15.78 11.46
C PHE A 628 -0.65 -15.84 11.35
N PHE A 629 -0.02 -14.68 11.17
CA PHE A 629 1.43 -14.51 11.19
C PHE A 629 1.82 -13.60 12.37
N GLY A 630 2.81 -14.00 13.15
CA GLY A 630 3.33 -13.20 14.27
C GLY A 630 4.73 -12.68 13.99
N SER A 631 4.91 -11.36 13.97
CA SER A 631 6.21 -10.72 14.14
C SER A 631 6.45 -10.41 15.63
N PRO A 632 7.67 -10.05 16.05
CA PRO A 632 7.93 -9.67 17.45
C PRO A 632 7.08 -8.49 17.95
N ASP A 633 6.66 -7.57 17.07
CA ASP A 633 5.93 -6.35 17.40
C ASP A 633 4.42 -6.41 17.07
N LYS A 634 4.02 -7.25 16.12
CA LYS A 634 2.66 -7.30 15.58
C LYS A 634 2.19 -8.72 15.29
N ILE A 635 0.88 -8.90 15.29
CA ILE A 635 0.22 -10.11 14.80
C ILE A 635 -0.72 -9.72 13.69
N TYR A 636 -0.64 -10.45 12.59
CA TYR A 636 -1.44 -10.23 11.40
C TYR A 636 -2.40 -11.39 11.20
N GLY A 637 -3.67 -11.10 11.00
CA GLY A 637 -4.69 -12.10 10.68
C GLY A 637 -5.16 -11.92 9.24
N ASN A 638 -4.86 -12.86 8.36
CA ASN A 638 -5.41 -12.89 7.01
C ASN A 638 -6.66 -13.75 7.02
N VAL A 639 -7.81 -13.16 6.73
CA VAL A 639 -9.12 -13.80 6.88
C VAL A 639 -9.83 -13.83 5.54
N PHE A 640 -10.32 -15.01 5.16
CA PHE A 640 -11.21 -15.20 4.02
C PHE A 640 -12.59 -15.64 4.50
N GLU A 641 -13.63 -15.11 3.89
CA GLU A 641 -15.04 -15.34 4.23
C GLU A 641 -15.85 -15.68 2.98
N CYS A 642 -16.65 -16.74 3.06
CA CYS A 642 -17.55 -17.18 2.00
C CYS A 642 -18.73 -18.00 2.53
N ASP A 643 -19.65 -18.37 1.64
CA ASP A 643 -20.67 -19.38 1.92
C ASP A 643 -20.05 -20.77 2.05
N ALA A 644 -20.54 -21.58 3.01
CA ALA A 644 -20.05 -22.93 3.24
C ALA A 644 -20.09 -23.82 1.97
N ALA A 645 -21.13 -23.67 1.15
CA ALA A 645 -21.30 -24.41 -0.11
C ALA A 645 -20.29 -24.01 -1.20
N ASP A 646 -19.61 -22.87 -1.06
CA ASP A 646 -18.67 -22.34 -2.07
C ASP A 646 -17.20 -22.67 -1.76
N TRP A 647 -16.91 -23.32 -0.63
CA TRP A 647 -15.55 -23.46 -0.10
C TRP A 647 -14.56 -24.10 -1.07
N ASP A 648 -14.94 -25.19 -1.72
CA ASP A 648 -14.04 -25.95 -2.59
C ASP A 648 -13.54 -25.11 -3.77
N GLU A 649 -14.40 -24.24 -4.32
CA GLU A 649 -14.02 -23.29 -5.38
C GLU A 649 -13.27 -22.07 -4.83
N ALA A 650 -13.54 -21.72 -3.57
CA ALA A 650 -13.14 -20.47 -2.97
C ALA A 650 -11.78 -20.54 -2.25
N ARG A 651 -11.38 -21.72 -1.78
CA ARG A 651 -10.12 -21.98 -1.05
C ARG A 651 -8.89 -21.41 -1.75
N LYS A 652 -8.81 -21.55 -3.08
CA LYS A 652 -7.71 -21.02 -3.89
C LYS A 652 -7.48 -19.51 -3.72
N TYR A 653 -8.52 -18.73 -3.40
CA TYR A 653 -8.39 -17.29 -3.19
C TYR A 653 -7.76 -16.96 -1.84
N PHE A 654 -8.06 -17.77 -0.81
CA PHE A 654 -7.38 -17.66 0.47
C PHE A 654 -5.89 -17.98 0.31
N GLU A 655 -5.58 -19.11 -0.34
CA GLU A 655 -4.21 -19.52 -0.63
C GLU A 655 -3.45 -18.45 -1.43
N GLU A 656 -4.03 -17.93 -2.53
CA GLU A 656 -3.43 -16.83 -3.31
C GLU A 656 -3.17 -15.58 -2.45
N TYR A 657 -4.12 -15.20 -1.59
CA TYR A 657 -4.01 -14.00 -0.77
C TYR A 657 -2.90 -14.13 0.28
N THR A 658 -2.87 -15.25 1.02
CA THR A 658 -1.83 -15.52 2.01
C THR A 658 -0.45 -15.76 1.39
N ALA A 659 -0.39 -16.33 0.18
CA ALA A 659 0.88 -16.50 -0.55
C ALA A 659 1.49 -15.15 -0.98
N LYS A 660 0.67 -14.12 -1.12
CA LYS A 660 1.07 -12.76 -1.48
C LYS A 660 1.11 -11.80 -0.29
N PHE A 661 0.90 -12.31 0.92
CA PHE A 661 1.14 -11.55 2.14
C PHE A 661 2.65 -11.49 2.39
N LYS A 662 3.17 -10.28 2.58
CA LYS A 662 4.56 -10.04 2.95
C LYS A 662 4.62 -9.14 4.17
N TYR A 663 5.42 -9.56 5.14
CA TYR A 663 5.91 -8.70 6.19
C TYR A 663 7.15 -7.95 5.69
N THR A 664 7.14 -6.63 5.80
CA THR A 664 8.18 -5.74 5.24
C THR A 664 9.08 -5.12 6.31
N GLY A 665 9.03 -5.64 7.53
CA GLY A 665 9.53 -4.98 8.73
C GLY A 665 10.75 -5.59 9.36
#